data_AF-S9R3V7-F1
#
_entry.id   AF-S9R3V7-F1
#
_cell.length_a   1.000
_cell.length_b   1.000
_cell.length_c   1.000
_cell.angle_alpha   90.00
_cell.angle_beta   90.00
_cell.angle_gamma   90.00
#
_symmetry.space_group_name_H-M   'P 1'
#
loop_
_entity.id
_entity.type
_entity.pdbx_description
1 polymer ?
#
loop_
_entity_poly.entity_id
_entity_poly.type
_entity_poly.pdbx_seq_one_letter_code
_entity_poly.pdbx_strand_id
1 'polypeptide(L)'
;MIPPLLPLDEPRRLQALLRLGLLDTPAEERFDRIVRMAARMFQVPISLVSLLDESRQWFKARVGLDTPSTARGISFCGHAILTAHTFVVRDALEDPRFADNPLVTSTPHVRFYAGHPIHASDGSPVGTLCLLDRRARDFSEAERQQLEDMASWVELELNALSMKEARTALAQQERFFELSVDMLCIAGLDGTFRQLGQAWTRTLGYSEQALLARPLLELVHEEDRAATAEWLARGARGEPLPRFEHRCQGQDGTWHWLQWNATVNVEEGIFYGVARNVTEQKRLEAEQRQVELMKSEFVSTVSHELRTPLTSIRGSLGLLEGGILGELPPQAQDMVRIARTNTERLIRLINDILDLEKMESGKLDFQLEPLELGTLLAQAVEAHQGYAQECDARVELALEAPGARALVDGDRFLQVLANLLSNALKFSPRGERVTLRLERVGSRLRVSVEDHGPGIPESFRARIFEKFAQADGSDSRRKGGTGLGLSITRALVTQQGGTLDFVSREGVGTTFRVELPEWHAPADPRDPPVPLREMTAVASGPGSGRPRLLHVEADEDNRRVVADVLRDVADMVPARNPPEAESALRAESFPLVIAENVLPEGGLLPLEPLLATAPVVLFSVREAEPELARQVSAVLVKSRATNEELRAVVLRLLRASSLRSPSPPPSGAS
;
A
#
# COMPACT_ATOMS: atom_id res chain seq x y z
N MET A 1 -6.96 62.49 -21.52
CA MET A 1 -5.79 62.02 -20.76
C MET A 1 -5.39 60.72 -21.40
N ILE A 2 -4.09 60.50 -21.59
CA ILE A 2 -3.62 59.30 -22.28
C ILE A 2 -3.27 58.29 -21.19
N PRO A 3 -3.92 57.11 -21.11
CA PRO A 3 -3.59 56.11 -20.12
C PRO A 3 -2.16 55.57 -20.37
N PRO A 4 -1.43 55.18 -19.31
CA PRO A 4 -0.10 54.60 -19.47
C PRO A 4 -0.17 53.27 -20.21
N LEU A 5 0.81 53.02 -21.09
CA LEU A 5 1.00 51.72 -21.71
C LEU A 5 1.45 50.69 -20.66
N LEU A 6 1.25 49.41 -20.96
CA LEU A 6 1.80 48.34 -20.15
C LEU A 6 3.29 48.14 -20.50
N PRO A 7 4.15 47.87 -19.50
CA PRO A 7 5.48 47.31 -19.70
C PRO A 7 5.49 46.10 -20.63
N LEU A 8 6.60 45.91 -21.37
CA LEU A 8 6.75 44.82 -22.35
C LEU A 8 6.56 43.42 -21.75
N ASP A 9 7.01 43.19 -20.52
CA ASP A 9 6.84 41.94 -19.77
C ASP A 9 6.07 42.18 -18.46
N GLU A 10 4.82 42.59 -18.62
CA GLU A 10 3.92 42.87 -17.51
C GLU A 10 3.70 41.67 -16.55
N PRO A 11 3.55 40.41 -17.02
CA PRO A 11 3.39 39.26 -16.13
C PRO A 11 4.59 39.05 -15.20
N ARG A 12 5.82 39.15 -15.71
CA ARG A 12 7.04 39.02 -14.90
C ARG A 12 7.13 40.13 -13.86
N ARG A 13 6.86 41.37 -14.27
CA ARG A 13 6.89 42.54 -13.37
C ARG A 13 5.86 42.41 -12.24
N LEU A 14 4.63 41.98 -12.55
CA LEU A 14 3.60 41.74 -11.54
C LEU A 14 4.01 40.61 -10.58
N GLN A 15 4.63 39.54 -11.09
CA GLN A 15 5.16 38.49 -10.22
C GLN A 15 6.29 39.00 -9.31
N ALA A 16 7.20 39.83 -9.83
CA ALA A 16 8.25 40.45 -9.04
C ALA A 16 7.66 41.36 -7.94
N LEU A 17 6.65 42.18 -8.28
CA LEU A 17 5.94 43.01 -7.31
C LEU A 17 5.24 42.18 -6.22
N LEU A 18 4.57 41.08 -6.58
CA LEU A 18 3.91 40.19 -5.62
C LEU A 18 4.91 39.53 -4.67
N ARG A 19 6.09 39.12 -5.18
CA ARG A 19 7.17 38.54 -4.35
C ARG A 19 7.74 39.50 -3.31
N LEU A 20 7.58 40.81 -3.50
CA LEU A 20 7.96 41.78 -2.47
C LEU A 20 7.07 41.68 -1.23
N GLY A 21 5.84 41.18 -1.34
CA GLY A 21 4.92 41.04 -0.22
C GLY A 21 4.52 42.37 0.43
N LEU A 22 4.64 43.49 -0.30
CA LEU A 22 4.43 44.83 0.26
C LEU A 22 3.07 45.45 -0.06
N LEU A 23 2.34 44.96 -1.06
CA LEU A 23 1.01 45.49 -1.39
C LEU A 23 0.04 45.29 -0.22
N ASP A 24 -0.79 46.30 0.05
CA ASP A 24 -1.78 46.32 1.15
C ASP A 24 -1.23 46.10 2.56
N THR A 25 0.09 46.22 2.74
CA THR A 25 0.70 46.12 4.08
C THR A 25 0.60 47.45 4.85
N PRO A 26 0.67 47.43 6.19
CA PRO A 26 0.73 48.65 6.99
C PRO A 26 1.88 49.58 6.59
N ALA A 27 1.76 50.86 6.99
CA ALA A 27 2.84 51.83 6.84
C ALA A 27 4.09 51.37 7.62
N GLU A 28 5.25 51.57 7.02
CA GLU A 28 6.53 51.17 7.60
C GLU A 28 7.50 52.35 7.62
N GLU A 29 8.02 52.65 8.81
CA GLU A 29 8.86 53.83 9.08
C GLU A 29 10.14 53.87 8.22
N ARG A 30 10.62 52.72 7.72
CA ARG A 30 11.75 52.64 6.78
C ARG A 30 11.47 53.27 5.41
N PHE A 31 10.22 53.23 4.92
CA PHE A 31 9.82 53.91 3.69
C PHE A 31 9.31 55.33 3.98
N ASP A 32 8.58 55.53 5.09
CA ASP A 32 8.05 56.85 5.47
C ASP A 32 9.15 57.89 5.71
N ARG A 33 10.30 57.48 6.27
CA ARG A 33 11.45 58.39 6.41
C ARG A 33 11.98 58.87 5.07
N ILE A 34 11.99 58.01 4.04
CA ILE A 34 12.56 58.35 2.72
C ILE A 34 11.67 59.41 2.06
N VAL A 35 10.35 59.21 2.05
CA VAL A 35 9.42 60.19 1.47
C VAL A 35 9.36 61.50 2.28
N ARG A 36 9.50 61.45 3.61
CA ARG A 36 9.62 62.67 4.43
C ARG A 36 10.91 63.43 4.14
N MET A 37 12.03 62.73 3.95
CA MET A 37 13.30 63.34 3.56
C MET A 37 13.23 63.93 2.16
N ALA A 38 12.64 63.21 1.20
CA ALA A 38 12.46 63.66 -0.17
C ALA A 38 11.60 64.93 -0.23
N ALA A 39 10.44 64.94 0.45
CA ALA A 39 9.58 66.11 0.52
C ALA A 39 10.31 67.35 1.06
N ARG A 40 11.14 67.20 2.11
CA ARG A 40 11.92 68.30 2.70
C ARG A 40 13.07 68.75 1.80
N MET A 41 13.81 67.80 1.23
CA MET A 41 14.99 68.06 0.41
C MET A 41 14.65 68.80 -0.89
N PHE A 42 13.61 68.35 -1.57
CA PHE A 42 13.12 68.98 -2.81
C PHE A 42 12.09 70.09 -2.56
N GLN A 43 11.77 70.35 -1.29
CA GLN A 43 10.78 71.34 -0.86
C GLN A 43 9.43 71.20 -1.57
N VAL A 44 8.97 69.96 -1.77
CA VAL A 44 7.69 69.65 -2.43
C VAL A 44 6.63 69.28 -1.40
N PRO A 45 5.35 69.62 -1.62
CA PRO A 45 4.28 69.30 -0.69
C PRO A 45 3.92 67.80 -0.69
N ILE A 46 4.25 67.08 -1.75
CA ILE A 46 3.86 65.67 -1.94
C ILE A 46 5.07 64.84 -2.36
N SER A 47 5.31 63.73 -1.65
CA SER A 47 6.29 62.71 -2.02
C SER A 47 5.78 61.32 -1.68
N LEU A 48 5.98 60.36 -2.59
CA LEU A 48 5.40 59.02 -2.49
C LEU A 48 6.42 57.96 -2.90
N VAL A 49 6.45 56.84 -2.17
CA VAL A 49 6.91 55.55 -2.70
C VAL A 49 5.66 54.83 -3.19
N SER A 50 5.59 54.64 -4.49
CA SER A 50 4.42 54.14 -5.18
C SER A 50 4.75 52.80 -5.83
N LEU A 51 3.92 51.78 -5.59
CA LEU A 51 3.98 50.48 -6.24
C LEU A 51 2.81 50.35 -7.22
N LEU A 52 3.05 49.84 -8.42
CA LEU A 52 2.04 49.79 -9.48
C LEU A 52 1.57 48.35 -9.72
N ASP A 53 0.37 48.00 -9.30
CA ASP A 53 -0.22 46.68 -9.58
C ASP A 53 -1.01 46.68 -10.90
N GLU A 54 -1.80 45.63 -11.16
CA GLU A 54 -2.59 45.50 -12.39
C GLU A 54 -3.60 46.65 -12.56
N SER A 55 -4.24 47.11 -11.48
CA SER A 55 -5.43 47.97 -11.52
C SER A 55 -5.24 49.34 -10.86
N ARG A 56 -4.27 49.47 -9.95
CA ARG A 56 -4.08 50.65 -9.12
C ARG A 56 -2.60 50.96 -8.88
N GLN A 57 -2.38 52.23 -8.57
CA GLN A 57 -1.16 52.74 -7.98
C GLN A 57 -1.35 52.74 -6.46
N TRP A 58 -0.61 51.91 -5.74
CA TRP A 58 -0.69 51.78 -4.29
C TRP A 58 0.50 52.48 -3.62
N PHE A 59 0.26 53.27 -2.58
CA PHE A 59 1.29 54.07 -1.94
C PHE A 59 1.85 53.36 -0.70
N LYS A 60 3.07 52.81 -0.84
CA LYS A 60 3.77 52.16 0.27
C LYS A 60 4.15 53.15 1.37
N ALA A 61 4.52 54.37 0.96
CA ALA A 61 4.76 55.49 1.85
C ALA A 61 4.30 56.78 1.19
N ARG A 62 3.77 57.72 1.98
CA ARG A 62 3.20 58.97 1.45
C ARG A 62 3.35 60.15 2.38
N VAL A 63 3.60 61.31 1.79
CA VAL A 63 3.50 62.64 2.41
C VAL A 63 2.62 63.50 1.51
N GLY A 64 1.70 64.27 2.10
CA GLY A 64 0.88 65.25 1.37
C GLY A 64 -0.36 64.71 0.64
N LEU A 65 -0.67 63.42 0.77
CA LEU A 65 -1.90 62.78 0.27
C LEU A 65 -2.56 61.92 1.34
N ASP A 66 -3.89 62.01 1.45
CA ASP A 66 -4.66 61.27 2.45
C ASP A 66 -5.02 59.84 1.99
N THR A 67 -5.25 59.67 0.69
CA THR A 67 -5.64 58.39 0.08
C THR A 67 -4.45 57.42 -0.02
N PRO A 68 -4.63 56.11 0.22
CA PRO A 68 -3.56 55.11 0.13
C PRO A 68 -3.29 54.59 -1.29
N SER A 69 -4.14 54.91 -2.26
CA SER A 69 -3.98 54.48 -3.65
C SER A 69 -4.77 55.36 -4.62
N THR A 70 -4.47 55.23 -5.92
CA THR A 70 -5.23 55.82 -7.03
C THR A 70 -5.37 54.80 -8.17
N ALA A 71 -6.31 55.01 -9.11
CA ALA A 71 -6.45 54.10 -10.25
C ALA A 71 -5.22 54.17 -11.17
N ARG A 72 -4.77 53.03 -11.70
CA ARG A 72 -3.58 52.97 -12.57
C ARG A 72 -3.72 53.85 -13.81
N GLY A 73 -4.92 53.89 -14.39
CA GLY A 73 -5.21 54.68 -15.60
C GLY A 73 -5.03 56.18 -15.45
N ILE A 74 -5.03 56.71 -14.22
CA ILE A 74 -4.81 58.13 -13.93
C ILE A 74 -3.43 58.42 -13.33
N SER A 75 -2.59 57.39 -13.16
CA SER A 75 -1.30 57.51 -12.48
C SER A 75 -0.21 58.12 -13.37
N PHE A 76 0.52 59.09 -12.83
CA PHE A 76 1.80 59.54 -13.41
C PHE A 76 2.87 58.43 -13.33
N CYS A 77 2.83 57.63 -12.25
CA CYS A 77 3.73 56.49 -12.02
C CYS A 77 3.67 55.47 -13.18
N GLY A 78 2.49 55.19 -13.73
CA GLY A 78 2.34 54.27 -14.86
C GLY A 78 3.12 54.70 -16.12
N HIS A 79 3.31 56.00 -16.33
CA HIS A 79 4.15 56.49 -17.43
C HIS A 79 5.64 56.47 -17.08
N ALA A 80 5.98 56.74 -15.82
CA ALA A 80 7.34 56.82 -15.34
C ALA A 80 8.04 55.45 -15.37
N ILE A 81 7.35 54.36 -14.98
CA ILE A 81 7.94 53.00 -14.96
C ILE A 81 8.32 52.46 -16.35
N LEU A 82 7.87 53.10 -17.43
CA LEU A 82 8.19 52.74 -18.81
C LEU A 82 9.55 53.31 -19.26
N THR A 83 10.18 54.14 -18.43
CA THR A 83 11.46 54.78 -18.72
C THR A 83 12.52 54.28 -17.75
N ALA A 84 13.79 54.29 -18.15
CA ALA A 84 14.91 53.88 -17.29
C ALA A 84 15.50 55.03 -16.45
N HIS A 85 15.06 56.27 -16.70
CA HIS A 85 15.59 57.47 -16.05
C HIS A 85 14.46 58.27 -15.38
N THR A 86 14.83 59.29 -14.60
CA THR A 86 13.84 60.17 -13.95
C THR A 86 12.89 60.81 -14.96
N PHE A 87 11.62 60.44 -14.89
CA PHE A 87 10.54 60.98 -15.70
C PHE A 87 10.02 62.28 -15.10
N VAL A 88 10.04 63.38 -15.87
CA VAL A 88 9.70 64.72 -15.38
C VAL A 88 8.63 65.37 -16.26
N VAL A 89 7.62 65.93 -15.60
CA VAL A 89 6.57 66.78 -16.18
C VAL A 89 6.67 68.14 -15.48
N ARG A 90 7.10 69.16 -16.23
CA ARG A 90 7.35 70.51 -15.68
C ARG A 90 6.06 71.23 -15.32
N ASP A 91 5.08 71.19 -16.23
CA ASP A 91 3.71 71.60 -16.01
C ASP A 91 2.74 70.59 -16.64
N ALA A 92 1.95 69.93 -15.81
CA ALA A 92 0.97 68.93 -16.20
C ALA A 92 -0.24 69.52 -16.92
N LEU A 93 -0.50 70.83 -16.82
CA LEU A 93 -1.53 71.49 -17.64
C LEU A 93 -1.11 71.65 -19.09
N GLU A 94 0.20 71.77 -19.35
CA GLU A 94 0.74 71.92 -20.70
C GLU A 94 1.10 70.57 -21.34
N ASP A 95 1.18 69.50 -20.54
CA ASP A 95 1.46 68.15 -21.03
C ASP A 95 0.19 67.46 -21.56
N PRO A 96 0.11 67.13 -22.86
CA PRO A 96 -1.09 66.53 -23.46
C PRO A 96 -1.51 65.19 -22.84
N ARG A 97 -0.61 64.50 -22.14
CA ARG A 97 -0.92 63.24 -21.45
C ARG A 97 -1.75 63.47 -20.19
N PHE A 98 -1.57 64.63 -19.54
CA PHE A 98 -2.06 64.91 -18.19
C PHE A 98 -2.96 66.15 -18.06
N ALA A 99 -3.08 66.99 -19.09
CA ALA A 99 -3.82 68.27 -19.01
C ALA A 99 -5.26 68.16 -18.50
N ASP A 100 -5.96 67.07 -18.85
CA ASP A 100 -7.32 66.75 -18.42
C ASP A 100 -7.39 65.63 -17.35
N ASN A 101 -6.24 65.24 -16.76
CA ASN A 101 -6.18 64.24 -15.70
C ASN A 101 -6.85 64.77 -14.41
N PRO A 102 -7.69 63.97 -13.72
CA PRO A 102 -8.35 64.37 -12.48
C PRO A 102 -7.39 64.91 -11.40
N LEU A 103 -6.17 64.37 -11.28
CA LEU A 103 -5.19 64.83 -10.30
C LEU A 103 -4.66 66.25 -10.62
N VAL A 104 -4.81 66.71 -11.86
CA VAL A 104 -4.39 68.05 -12.34
C VAL A 104 -5.56 69.03 -12.29
N THR A 105 -6.73 68.62 -12.77
CA THR A 105 -7.93 69.47 -12.88
C THR A 105 -8.69 69.61 -11.57
N SER A 106 -8.59 68.63 -10.67
CA SER A 106 -9.22 68.63 -9.35
C SER A 106 -8.17 68.45 -8.24
N THR A 107 -8.61 68.43 -6.98
CA THR A 107 -7.71 68.21 -5.82
C THR A 107 -6.89 66.92 -6.04
N PRO A 108 -5.55 66.94 -5.91
CA PRO A 108 -4.72 67.93 -5.23
C PRO A 108 -4.16 69.07 -6.10
N HIS A 109 -4.59 69.20 -7.37
CA HIS A 109 -4.12 70.17 -8.35
C HIS A 109 -2.63 70.05 -8.69
N VAL A 110 -2.19 68.84 -9.04
CA VAL A 110 -0.82 68.56 -9.49
C VAL A 110 -0.49 69.44 -10.71
N ARG A 111 0.67 70.08 -10.66
CA ARG A 111 1.28 70.81 -11.79
C ARG A 111 2.65 70.23 -12.12
N PHE A 112 3.44 69.87 -11.14
CA PHE A 112 4.75 69.27 -11.36
C PHE A 112 4.76 67.80 -10.94
N TYR A 113 5.43 66.95 -11.71
CA TYR A 113 5.73 65.56 -11.36
C TYR A 113 7.18 65.24 -11.73
N ALA A 114 7.92 64.64 -10.79
CA ALA A 114 9.17 63.93 -11.07
C ALA A 114 9.13 62.57 -10.41
N GLY A 115 9.32 61.50 -11.18
CA GLY A 115 9.32 60.13 -10.66
C GLY A 115 10.48 59.33 -11.22
N HIS A 116 11.28 58.74 -10.33
CA HIS A 116 12.30 57.78 -10.70
C HIS A 116 11.77 56.36 -10.51
N PRO A 117 11.86 55.47 -11.52
CA PRO A 117 11.47 54.07 -11.41
C PRO A 117 12.27 53.36 -10.31
N ILE A 118 11.59 52.52 -9.53
CA ILE A 118 12.25 51.62 -8.55
C ILE A 118 12.06 50.18 -9.00
N HIS A 119 13.11 49.38 -8.85
CA HIS A 119 13.19 48.03 -9.37
C HIS A 119 13.21 46.98 -8.26
N ALA A 120 12.67 45.80 -8.56
CA ALA A 120 12.89 44.59 -7.76
C ALA A 120 14.30 44.02 -8.00
N SER A 121 14.71 43.04 -7.19
CA SER A 121 16.01 42.37 -7.30
C SER A 121 16.29 41.72 -8.66
N ASP A 122 15.24 41.39 -9.42
CA ASP A 122 15.35 40.82 -10.77
C ASP A 122 15.42 41.87 -11.89
N GLY A 123 15.46 43.15 -11.53
CA GLY A 123 15.49 44.31 -12.44
C GLY A 123 14.11 44.77 -12.92
N SER A 124 13.00 44.16 -12.50
CA SER A 124 11.66 44.56 -12.93
C SER A 124 11.24 45.92 -12.32
N PRO A 125 10.73 46.90 -13.09
CA PRO A 125 10.30 48.19 -12.56
C PRO A 125 8.95 48.05 -11.83
N VAL A 126 8.98 47.99 -10.50
CA VAL A 126 7.79 47.69 -9.68
C VAL A 126 7.00 48.93 -9.26
N GLY A 127 7.59 50.11 -9.41
CA GLY A 127 7.00 51.35 -8.91
C GLY A 127 7.87 52.59 -9.16
N THR A 128 7.62 53.66 -8.41
CA THR A 128 8.45 54.87 -8.43
C THR A 128 8.63 55.49 -7.04
N LEU A 129 9.78 56.10 -6.78
CA LEU A 129 9.88 57.22 -5.84
C LEU A 129 9.53 58.50 -6.61
N CYS A 130 8.49 59.21 -6.18
CA CYS A 130 8.02 60.39 -6.91
C CYS A 130 7.76 61.61 -6.02
N LEU A 131 7.86 62.77 -6.65
CA LEU A 131 7.70 64.11 -6.12
C LEU A 131 6.60 64.81 -6.91
N LEU A 132 5.66 65.47 -6.22
CA LEU A 132 4.59 66.22 -6.85
C LEU A 132 4.46 67.61 -6.22
N ASP A 133 4.16 68.61 -7.06
CA ASP A 133 3.87 69.97 -6.61
C ASP A 133 2.60 70.52 -7.29
N ARG A 134 1.98 71.49 -6.63
CA ARG A 134 0.84 72.29 -7.12
C ARG A 134 1.28 73.49 -7.96
N ARG A 135 2.59 73.70 -8.12
CA ARG A 135 3.18 74.73 -9.00
C ARG A 135 4.05 74.06 -10.05
N ALA A 136 4.11 74.66 -11.24
CA ALA A 136 5.07 74.25 -12.25
C ALA A 136 6.50 74.44 -11.72
N ARG A 137 7.40 73.54 -12.09
CA ARG A 137 8.81 73.59 -11.68
C ARG A 137 9.72 73.12 -12.80
N ASP A 138 10.85 73.80 -12.94
CA ASP A 138 12.01 73.21 -13.59
C ASP A 138 12.68 72.19 -12.66
N PHE A 139 13.33 71.20 -13.24
CA PHE A 139 14.01 70.15 -12.50
C PHE A 139 15.40 69.93 -13.09
N SER A 140 16.40 70.39 -12.34
CA SER A 140 17.80 70.40 -12.73
C SER A 140 18.39 69.00 -12.79
N GLU A 141 19.54 68.85 -13.45
CA GLU A 141 20.26 67.57 -13.51
C GLU A 141 20.74 67.12 -12.12
N ALA A 142 21.15 68.07 -11.26
CA ALA A 142 21.50 67.77 -9.87
C ALA A 142 20.31 67.20 -9.08
N GLU A 143 19.10 67.76 -9.26
CA GLU A 143 17.89 67.24 -8.62
C GLU A 143 17.48 65.87 -9.18
N ARG A 144 17.73 65.61 -10.47
CA ARG A 144 17.53 64.27 -11.07
C ARG A 144 18.41 63.23 -10.44
N GLN A 145 19.71 63.53 -10.28
CA GLN A 145 20.66 62.63 -9.63
C GLN A 145 20.27 62.38 -8.18
N GLN A 146 19.89 63.42 -7.44
CA GLN A 146 19.45 63.27 -6.05
C GLN A 146 18.21 62.37 -5.91
N LEU A 147 17.25 62.49 -6.83
CA LEU A 147 16.04 61.65 -6.80
C LEU A 147 16.35 60.19 -7.16
N GLU A 148 17.28 59.98 -8.09
CA GLU A 148 17.82 58.66 -8.43
C GLU A 148 18.53 58.01 -7.23
N ASP A 149 19.43 58.73 -6.56
CA ASP A 149 20.13 58.23 -5.37
C ASP A 149 19.13 57.84 -4.25
N MET A 150 18.08 58.65 -4.06
CA MET A 150 17.01 58.33 -3.11
C MET A 150 16.16 57.14 -3.55
N ALA A 151 15.92 56.96 -4.85
CA ALA A 151 15.21 55.81 -5.40
C ALA A 151 16.03 54.53 -5.19
N SER A 152 17.35 54.55 -5.39
CA SER A 152 18.24 53.43 -5.05
C SER A 152 18.18 53.08 -3.55
N TRP A 153 17.99 54.05 -2.66
CA TRP A 153 17.76 53.76 -1.24
C TRP A 153 16.43 53.01 -1.01
N VAL A 154 15.36 53.38 -1.72
CA VAL A 154 14.10 52.62 -1.67
C VAL A 154 14.31 51.18 -2.14
N GLU A 155 15.04 50.96 -3.23
CA GLU A 155 15.36 49.63 -3.76
C GLU A 155 16.12 48.76 -2.75
N LEU A 156 17.06 49.35 -2.00
CA LEU A 156 17.76 48.64 -0.91
C LEU A 156 16.79 48.15 0.17
N GLU A 157 15.82 48.98 0.56
CA GLU A 157 14.80 48.62 1.55
C GLU A 157 13.82 47.55 1.03
N LEU A 158 13.51 47.56 -0.27
CA LEU A 158 12.73 46.50 -0.93
C LEU A 158 13.46 45.15 -0.84
N ASN A 159 14.75 45.12 -1.15
CA ASN A 159 15.55 43.89 -1.22
C ASN A 159 15.92 43.31 0.16
N ALA A 160 16.00 44.16 1.20
CA ALA A 160 16.33 43.73 2.56
C ALA A 160 15.31 42.72 3.14
N LEU A 161 14.04 42.79 2.72
CA LEU A 161 12.99 41.88 3.19
C LEU A 161 13.21 40.45 2.68
N SER A 162 13.43 40.30 1.36
CA SER A 162 13.65 38.99 0.72
C SER A 162 14.90 38.28 1.26
N MET A 163 15.97 39.05 1.56
CA MET A 163 17.19 38.49 2.16
C MET A 163 16.96 37.96 3.58
N LYS A 164 16.12 38.64 4.38
CA LYS A 164 15.79 38.19 5.74
C LYS A 164 14.97 36.91 5.71
N GLU A 165 14.01 36.80 4.79
CA GLU A 165 13.18 35.61 4.62
C GLU A 165 14.01 34.41 4.17
N ALA A 166 14.86 34.59 3.15
CA ALA A 166 15.78 33.55 2.67
C ALA A 166 16.71 33.05 3.80
N ARG A 167 17.28 33.96 4.60
CA ARG A 167 18.11 33.59 5.75
C ARG A 167 17.34 32.82 6.82
N THR A 168 16.09 33.20 7.05
CA THR A 168 15.23 32.53 8.03
C THR A 168 14.86 31.11 7.56
N ALA A 169 14.52 30.95 6.28
CA ALA A 169 14.22 29.66 5.67
C ALA A 169 15.43 28.72 5.69
N LEU A 170 16.63 29.23 5.34
CA LEU A 170 17.87 28.45 5.42
C LEU A 170 18.15 27.99 6.86
N ALA A 171 18.04 28.89 7.83
CA ALA A 171 18.22 28.56 9.25
C ALA A 171 17.15 27.57 9.77
N GLN A 172 15.96 27.52 9.16
CA GLN A 172 14.95 26.49 9.48
C GLN A 172 15.33 25.14 8.88
N GLN A 173 15.81 25.08 7.65
CA GLN A 173 16.29 23.85 7.01
C GLN A 173 17.48 23.25 7.75
N GLU A 174 18.48 24.06 8.11
CA GLU A 174 19.63 23.62 8.92
C GLU A 174 19.17 23.05 10.27
N ARG A 175 18.27 23.75 10.97
CA ARG A 175 17.72 23.24 12.23
C ARG A 175 16.94 21.95 12.06
N PHE A 176 16.19 21.78 10.98
CA PHE A 176 15.48 20.53 10.71
C PHE A 176 16.47 19.37 10.50
N PHE A 177 17.54 19.61 9.74
CA PHE A 177 18.59 18.62 9.52
C PHE A 177 19.31 18.23 10.82
N GLU A 178 19.65 19.22 11.65
CA GLU A 178 20.32 19.02 12.95
C GLU A 178 19.46 18.32 13.99
N LEU A 179 18.21 18.77 14.16
CA LEU A 179 17.31 18.31 15.23
C LEU A 179 16.55 17.03 14.88
N SER A 180 16.73 16.49 13.67
CA SER A 180 16.11 15.23 13.26
C SER A 180 16.38 14.12 14.27
N VAL A 181 15.37 13.28 14.50
CA VAL A 181 15.48 12.09 15.36
C VAL A 181 16.19 10.97 14.59
N ASP A 182 15.83 10.78 13.32
CA ASP A 182 16.54 9.87 12.43
C ASP A 182 17.88 10.49 12.03
N MET A 183 18.88 9.64 11.81
CA MET A 183 20.25 10.04 11.49
C MET A 183 20.37 10.40 10.01
N LEU A 184 20.20 11.69 9.72
CA LEU A 184 20.35 12.25 8.38
C LEU A 184 21.83 12.41 8.03
N CYS A 185 22.21 12.09 6.80
CA CYS A 185 23.56 12.35 6.31
C CYS A 185 23.57 12.72 4.83
N ILE A 186 24.60 13.48 4.47
CA ILE A 186 25.06 13.68 3.11
C ILE A 186 26.43 13.02 3.02
N ALA A 187 26.65 12.15 2.04
CA ALA A 187 27.92 11.42 1.86
C ALA A 187 28.39 11.46 0.41
N GLY A 188 29.69 11.29 0.17
CA GLY A 188 30.24 11.05 -1.16
C GLY A 188 29.92 9.65 -1.68
N LEU A 189 30.13 9.43 -2.99
CA LEU A 189 29.91 8.10 -3.60
C LEU A 189 30.85 7.00 -3.06
N ASP A 190 31.94 7.39 -2.41
CA ASP A 190 32.88 6.52 -1.71
C ASP A 190 32.42 6.12 -0.30
N GLY A 191 31.26 6.63 0.15
CA GLY A 191 30.73 6.39 1.49
C GLY A 191 31.36 7.26 2.59
N THR A 192 32.15 8.27 2.23
CA THR A 192 32.69 9.24 3.18
C THR A 192 31.65 10.31 3.51
N PHE A 193 31.40 10.55 4.79
CA PHE A 193 30.42 11.54 5.22
C PHE A 193 30.88 12.97 4.91
N ARG A 194 29.96 13.80 4.40
CA ARG A 194 30.17 15.25 4.14
C ARG A 194 29.40 16.12 5.11
N GLN A 195 28.21 15.68 5.52
CA GLN A 195 27.37 16.39 6.48
C GLN A 195 26.55 15.37 7.28
N LEU A 196 26.39 15.62 8.57
CA LEU A 196 25.73 14.71 9.50
C LEU A 196 24.77 15.48 10.40
N GLY A 197 23.54 14.97 10.58
CA GLY A 197 22.64 15.50 11.60
C GLY A 197 23.10 15.06 13.01
N GLN A 198 22.73 15.82 14.04
CA GLN A 198 23.13 15.57 15.43
C GLN A 198 22.76 14.18 15.98
N ALA A 199 21.76 13.52 15.40
CA ALA A 199 21.37 12.15 15.77
C ALA A 199 22.51 11.13 15.61
N TRP A 200 23.46 11.34 14.70
CA TRP A 200 24.63 10.46 14.52
C TRP A 200 25.51 10.42 15.77
N THR A 201 25.89 11.59 16.28
CA THR A 201 26.69 11.71 17.52
C THR A 201 25.93 11.21 18.74
N ARG A 202 24.62 11.50 18.83
CA ARG A 202 23.79 11.00 19.95
C ARG A 202 23.68 9.47 19.96
N THR A 203 23.62 8.85 18.78
CA THR A 203 23.36 7.41 18.65
C THR A 203 24.65 6.59 18.72
N LEU A 204 25.68 6.98 17.98
CA LEU A 204 26.94 6.22 17.90
C LEU A 204 28.02 6.75 18.86
N GLY A 205 27.81 7.87 19.54
CA GLY A 205 28.74 8.46 20.50
C GLY A 205 29.92 9.23 19.89
N TYR A 206 30.27 8.99 18.62
CA TYR A 206 31.37 9.68 17.95
C TYR A 206 31.09 11.18 17.76
N SER A 207 32.13 12.00 17.87
CA SER A 207 32.06 13.39 17.42
C SER A 207 31.85 13.46 15.90
N GLU A 208 31.19 14.51 15.44
CA GLU A 208 30.98 14.76 14.01
C GLU A 208 32.31 14.73 13.23
N GLN A 209 33.34 15.41 13.72
CA GLN A 209 34.68 15.42 13.09
C GLN A 209 35.26 14.00 12.95
N ALA A 210 35.06 13.14 13.95
CA ALA A 210 35.54 11.77 13.90
C ALA A 210 34.80 10.94 12.85
N LEU A 211 33.50 11.17 12.67
CA LEU A 211 32.68 10.51 11.65
C LEU A 211 33.00 11.03 10.24
N LEU A 212 33.16 12.34 10.06
CA LEU A 212 33.54 12.94 8.76
C LEU A 212 34.93 12.48 8.29
N ALA A 213 35.82 12.12 9.21
CA ALA A 213 37.18 11.68 8.89
C ALA A 213 37.28 10.21 8.45
N ARG A 214 36.17 9.45 8.42
CA ARG A 214 36.18 8.02 8.07
C ARG A 214 35.02 7.64 7.15
N PRO A 215 35.21 6.66 6.25
CA PRO A 215 34.11 6.12 5.46
C PRO A 215 33.17 5.25 6.30
N LEU A 216 31.90 5.20 5.93
CA LEU A 216 30.87 4.38 6.60
C LEU A 216 31.31 2.92 6.79
N LEU A 217 31.97 2.32 5.80
CA LEU A 217 32.39 0.92 5.81
C LEU A 217 33.31 0.56 7.00
N GLU A 218 34.06 1.52 7.55
CA GLU A 218 34.90 1.26 8.73
C GLU A 218 34.08 1.02 10.00
N LEU A 219 32.88 1.61 10.09
CA LEU A 219 31.96 1.42 11.21
C LEU A 219 31.16 0.13 11.08
N VAL A 220 31.12 -0.50 9.91
CA VAL A 220 30.26 -1.63 9.61
C VAL A 220 30.87 -2.93 10.14
N HIS A 221 30.02 -3.77 10.75
CA HIS A 221 30.39 -5.10 11.21
C HIS A 221 30.96 -5.95 10.08
N GLU A 222 31.99 -6.75 10.36
CA GLU A 222 32.76 -7.48 9.33
C GLU A 222 31.90 -8.32 8.37
N GLU A 223 30.90 -9.03 8.90
CA GLU A 223 29.95 -9.84 8.14
C GLU A 223 29.07 -9.01 7.18
N ASP A 224 28.81 -7.74 7.51
CA ASP A 224 27.89 -6.87 6.76
C ASP A 224 28.63 -5.98 5.74
N ARG A 225 29.97 -5.95 5.78
CA ARG A 225 30.80 -5.05 4.94
C ARG A 225 30.63 -5.31 3.46
N ALA A 226 30.63 -6.58 3.03
CA ALA A 226 30.50 -6.93 1.63
C ALA A 226 29.14 -6.49 1.05
N ALA A 227 28.06 -6.75 1.79
CA ALA A 227 26.71 -6.35 1.40
C ALA A 227 26.56 -4.81 1.39
N THR A 228 27.16 -4.13 2.37
CA THR A 228 27.14 -2.66 2.44
C THR A 228 27.93 -2.03 1.29
N ALA A 229 29.09 -2.57 0.94
CA ALA A 229 29.91 -2.09 -0.16
C ALA A 229 29.17 -2.23 -1.51
N GLU A 230 28.50 -3.36 -1.73
CA GLU A 230 27.66 -3.54 -2.93
C GLU A 230 26.49 -2.56 -2.95
N TRP A 231 25.83 -2.34 -1.80
CA TRP A 231 24.74 -1.37 -1.71
C TRP A 231 25.20 0.06 -2.06
N LEU A 232 26.36 0.49 -1.56
CA LEU A 232 26.98 1.77 -1.96
C LEU A 232 27.33 1.79 -3.46
N ALA A 233 27.91 0.70 -3.98
CA ALA A 233 28.30 0.59 -5.38
C ALA A 233 27.09 0.68 -6.33
N ARG A 234 25.95 0.10 -5.96
CA ARG A 234 24.67 0.25 -6.71
C ARG A 234 24.25 1.70 -6.82
N GLY A 235 24.27 2.43 -5.71
CA GLY A 235 23.94 3.86 -5.70
C GLY A 235 24.89 4.68 -6.57
N ALA A 236 26.19 4.38 -6.54
CA ALA A 236 27.18 5.02 -7.40
C ALA A 236 26.97 4.75 -8.90
N ARG A 237 26.34 3.63 -9.26
CA ARG A 237 25.91 3.31 -10.63
C ARG A 237 24.58 3.96 -11.03
N GLY A 238 23.94 4.70 -10.12
CA GLY A 238 22.63 5.31 -10.33
C GLY A 238 21.47 4.32 -10.27
N GLU A 239 21.69 3.11 -9.73
CA GLU A 239 20.63 2.13 -9.56
C GLU A 239 19.73 2.46 -8.35
N PRO A 240 18.44 2.10 -8.38
CA PRO A 240 17.57 2.23 -7.23
C PRO A 240 18.09 1.47 -6.01
N LEU A 241 18.17 2.15 -4.87
CA LEU A 241 18.63 1.60 -3.61
C LEU A 241 17.47 0.99 -2.82
N PRO A 242 17.48 -0.34 -2.57
CA PRO A 242 16.49 -0.93 -1.68
C PRO A 242 16.77 -0.50 -0.24
N ARG A 243 15.73 -0.56 0.61
CA ARG A 243 15.89 -0.50 2.05
C ARG A 243 16.90 -1.55 2.51
N PHE A 244 17.88 -1.14 3.31
CA PHE A 244 19.00 -1.99 3.69
C PHE A 244 19.28 -1.88 5.18
N GLU A 245 19.72 -2.96 5.81
CA GLU A 245 20.02 -3.01 7.23
C GLU A 245 21.40 -3.61 7.44
N HIS A 246 22.18 -2.99 8.32
CA HIS A 246 23.47 -3.52 8.76
C HIS A 246 23.77 -3.12 10.19
N ARG A 247 24.82 -3.70 10.77
CA ARG A 247 25.34 -3.30 12.07
C ARG A 247 26.45 -2.26 11.92
N CYS A 248 26.33 -1.16 12.65
CA CYS A 248 27.38 -0.17 12.83
C CYS A 248 27.87 -0.15 14.27
N GLN A 249 29.18 0.04 14.46
CA GLN A 249 29.79 0.15 15.78
C GLN A 249 29.65 1.57 16.32
N GLY A 250 29.27 1.69 17.59
CA GLY A 250 29.40 2.91 18.38
C GLY A 250 30.81 3.09 18.94
N GLN A 251 31.14 4.30 19.41
CA GLN A 251 32.44 4.63 19.98
C GLN A 251 32.77 3.80 21.22
N ASP A 252 31.75 3.37 21.97
CA ASP A 252 31.86 2.50 23.14
C ASP A 252 32.04 1.00 22.77
N GLY A 253 32.06 0.68 21.48
CA GLY A 253 32.19 -0.67 20.96
C GLY A 253 30.87 -1.43 20.81
N THR A 254 29.73 -0.84 21.18
CA THR A 254 28.41 -1.47 21.03
C THR A 254 27.98 -1.51 19.57
N TRP A 255 27.18 -2.52 19.21
CA TRP A 255 26.66 -2.68 17.86
C TRP A 255 25.24 -2.17 17.76
N HIS A 256 25.00 -1.30 16.78
CA HIS A 256 23.68 -0.77 16.48
C HIS A 256 23.20 -1.26 15.11
N TRP A 257 22.00 -1.81 15.06
CA TRP A 257 21.33 -2.09 13.79
C TRP A 257 20.81 -0.79 13.19
N LEU A 258 21.35 -0.42 12.04
CA LEU A 258 20.93 0.75 11.28
C LEU A 258 20.19 0.31 10.04
N GLN A 259 19.04 0.93 9.84
CA GLN A 259 18.21 0.75 8.67
C GLN A 259 18.26 2.00 7.80
N TRP A 260 18.57 1.80 6.53
CA TRP A 260 18.86 2.86 5.58
C TRP A 260 17.75 3.03 4.54
N ASN A 261 17.42 4.29 4.30
CA ASN A 261 16.77 4.75 3.08
C ASN A 261 17.65 5.86 2.49
N ALA A 262 18.02 5.75 1.23
CA ALA A 262 18.86 6.76 0.59
C ALA A 262 18.47 7.00 -0.87
N THR A 263 18.78 8.20 -1.34
CA THR A 263 18.74 8.57 -2.75
C THR A 263 20.10 9.13 -3.16
N VAL A 264 20.40 9.08 -4.45
CA VAL A 264 21.70 9.51 -4.99
C VAL A 264 21.49 10.59 -6.03
N ASN A 265 22.26 11.67 -5.92
CA ASN A 265 22.49 12.60 -7.02
C ASN A 265 23.82 12.23 -7.68
N VAL A 266 23.75 11.53 -8.82
CA VAL A 266 24.94 11.02 -9.52
C VAL A 266 25.75 12.17 -10.15
N GLU A 267 25.08 13.23 -10.63
CA GLU A 267 25.75 14.38 -11.24
C GLU A 267 26.62 15.14 -10.23
N GLU A 268 26.13 15.27 -9.00
CA GLU A 268 26.87 15.93 -7.91
C GLU A 268 27.79 14.95 -7.14
N GLY A 269 27.65 13.65 -7.39
CA GLY A 269 28.41 12.60 -6.71
C GLY A 269 28.09 12.50 -5.22
N ILE A 270 26.81 12.60 -4.85
CA ILE A 270 26.35 12.71 -3.46
C ILE A 270 25.21 11.72 -3.15
N PHE A 271 25.32 11.07 -2.01
CA PHE A 271 24.24 10.34 -1.33
C PHE A 271 23.51 11.25 -0.34
N TYR A 272 22.18 11.19 -0.36
CA TYR A 272 21.31 11.69 0.71
C TYR A 272 20.73 10.48 1.45
N GLY A 273 21.15 10.28 2.69
CA GLY A 273 20.82 9.11 3.48
C GLY A 273 20.05 9.44 4.75
N VAL A 274 19.13 8.55 5.10
CA VAL A 274 18.44 8.52 6.39
C VAL A 274 18.70 7.15 7.00
N ALA A 275 19.38 7.13 8.14
CA ALA A 275 19.59 5.94 8.93
C ALA A 275 18.73 5.98 10.20
N ARG A 276 17.97 4.91 10.44
CA ARG A 276 17.19 4.71 11.67
C ARG A 276 17.83 3.62 12.52
N ASN A 277 18.02 3.87 13.80
CA ASN A 277 18.46 2.85 14.73
C ASN A 277 17.29 1.91 15.08
N VAL A 278 17.39 0.64 14.68
CA VAL A 278 16.39 -0.41 14.89
C VAL A 278 16.89 -1.50 15.85
N THR A 279 17.93 -1.22 16.63
CA THR A 279 18.56 -2.20 17.55
C THR A 279 17.56 -2.77 18.55
N GLU A 280 16.77 -1.90 19.20
CA GLU A 280 15.79 -2.32 20.19
C GLU A 280 14.66 -3.14 19.57
N GLN A 281 14.21 -2.74 18.38
CA GLN A 281 13.21 -3.50 17.63
C GLN A 281 13.72 -4.91 17.31
N LYS A 282 14.96 -5.03 16.80
CA LYS A 282 15.59 -6.34 16.52
C LYS A 282 15.73 -7.20 17.77
N ARG A 283 16.06 -6.60 18.93
CA ARG A 283 16.17 -7.32 20.21
C ARG A 283 14.82 -7.89 20.65
N LEU A 284 13.77 -7.07 20.61
CA LEU A 284 12.42 -7.50 20.97
C LEU A 284 11.89 -8.58 20.02
N GLU A 285 12.11 -8.44 18.71
CA GLU A 285 11.74 -9.46 17.72
C GLU A 285 12.48 -10.79 17.98
N ALA A 286 13.76 -10.74 18.32
CA ALA A 286 14.54 -11.94 18.63
C ALA A 286 14.06 -12.63 19.93
N GLU A 287 13.79 -11.84 20.98
CA GLU A 287 13.27 -12.35 22.26
C GLU A 287 11.89 -13.00 22.09
N GLN A 288 10.99 -12.36 21.33
CA GLN A 288 9.68 -12.94 21.01
C GLN A 288 9.79 -14.25 20.25
N ARG A 289 10.66 -14.32 19.23
CA ARG A 289 10.91 -15.56 18.48
C ARG A 289 11.45 -16.67 19.38
N GLN A 290 12.35 -16.33 20.31
CA GLN A 290 12.90 -17.30 21.25
C GLN A 290 11.82 -17.84 22.19
N VAL A 291 10.95 -16.98 22.73
CA VAL A 291 9.82 -17.39 23.56
C VAL A 291 8.87 -18.32 22.81
N GLU A 292 8.54 -18.01 21.55
CA GLU A 292 7.65 -18.87 20.76
C GLU A 292 8.28 -20.23 20.44
N LEU A 293 9.59 -20.27 20.14
CA LEU A 293 10.32 -21.52 19.96
C LEU A 293 10.32 -22.37 21.25
N MET A 294 10.63 -21.77 22.41
CA MET A 294 10.63 -22.45 23.70
C MET A 294 9.24 -23.00 24.06
N LYS A 295 8.18 -22.23 23.78
CA LYS A 295 6.79 -22.66 23.98
C LYS A 295 6.46 -23.87 23.12
N SER A 296 6.83 -23.85 21.84
CA SER A 296 6.62 -24.96 20.89
C SER A 296 7.34 -26.23 21.34
N GLU A 297 8.62 -26.11 21.72
CA GLU A 297 9.45 -27.22 22.20
C GLU A 297 8.91 -27.81 23.52
N PHE A 298 8.48 -26.96 24.45
CA PHE A 298 7.89 -27.38 25.72
C PHE A 298 6.60 -28.18 25.50
N VAL A 299 5.68 -27.67 24.68
CA VAL A 299 4.40 -28.36 24.39
C VAL A 299 4.65 -29.72 23.72
N SER A 300 5.57 -29.78 22.76
CA SER A 300 5.96 -31.03 22.09
C SER A 300 6.52 -32.07 23.07
N THR A 301 7.47 -31.65 23.92
CA THR A 301 8.14 -32.52 24.90
C THR A 301 7.15 -33.04 25.94
N VAL A 302 6.36 -32.16 26.57
CA VAL A 302 5.35 -32.55 27.57
C VAL A 302 4.35 -33.53 26.99
N SER A 303 3.93 -33.32 25.75
CA SER A 303 2.96 -34.21 25.13
C SER A 303 3.52 -35.60 24.85
N HIS A 304 4.79 -35.72 24.47
CA HIS A 304 5.47 -37.01 24.33
C HIS A 304 5.59 -37.73 25.67
N GLU A 305 6.06 -37.03 26.71
CA GLU A 305 6.24 -37.58 28.05
C GLU A 305 4.92 -37.96 28.74
N LEU A 306 3.81 -37.33 28.37
CA LEU A 306 2.47 -37.73 28.85
C LEU A 306 1.86 -38.88 28.03
N ARG A 307 2.08 -38.93 26.72
CA ARG A 307 1.50 -39.96 25.84
C ARG A 307 2.00 -41.36 26.17
N THR A 308 3.29 -41.50 26.47
CA THR A 308 3.93 -42.79 26.78
C THR A 308 3.32 -43.50 28.00
N PRO A 309 3.25 -42.89 29.20
CA PRO A 309 2.64 -43.53 30.37
C PRO A 309 1.13 -43.75 30.19
N LEU A 310 0.41 -42.84 29.52
CA LEU A 310 -1.03 -43.01 29.28
C LEU A 310 -1.32 -44.18 28.32
N THR A 311 -0.47 -44.39 27.31
CA THR A 311 -0.61 -45.52 26.40
C THR A 311 -0.39 -46.85 27.12
N SER A 312 0.57 -46.90 28.06
CA SER A 312 0.82 -48.06 28.92
C SER A 312 -0.35 -48.35 29.88
N ILE A 313 -0.90 -47.30 30.52
CA ILE A 313 -2.09 -47.41 31.38
C ILE A 313 -3.29 -47.94 30.57
N ARG A 314 -3.53 -47.39 29.37
CA ARG A 314 -4.61 -47.85 28.48
C ARG A 314 -4.44 -49.32 28.10
N GLY A 315 -3.22 -49.75 27.78
CA GLY A 315 -2.92 -51.16 27.48
C GLY A 315 -3.22 -52.09 28.65
N SER A 316 -2.74 -51.74 29.84
CA SER A 316 -2.97 -52.51 31.07
C SER A 316 -4.47 -52.61 31.41
N LEU A 317 -5.22 -51.52 31.29
CA LEU A 317 -6.67 -51.51 31.52
C LEU A 317 -7.43 -52.33 30.47
N GLY A 318 -6.99 -52.30 29.21
CA GLY A 318 -7.57 -53.15 28.16
C GLY A 318 -7.37 -54.65 28.39
N LEU A 319 -6.20 -55.06 28.92
CA LEU A 319 -5.94 -56.46 29.30
C LEU A 319 -6.83 -56.92 30.46
N LEU A 320 -7.07 -56.04 31.44
CA LEU A 320 -7.96 -56.30 32.58
C LEU A 320 -9.43 -56.43 32.15
N GLU A 321 -9.90 -55.55 31.26
CA GLU A 321 -11.27 -55.59 30.76
C GLU A 321 -11.52 -56.77 29.81
N GLY A 322 -10.52 -57.16 29.02
CA GLY A 322 -10.57 -58.31 28.10
C GLY A 322 -10.51 -59.68 28.77
N GLY A 323 -10.42 -59.74 30.11
CA GLY A 323 -10.45 -60.99 30.88
C GLY A 323 -9.18 -61.85 30.80
N ILE A 324 -8.11 -61.36 30.19
CA ILE A 324 -6.84 -62.09 30.01
C ILE A 324 -6.19 -62.42 31.37
N LEU A 325 -6.41 -61.59 32.38
CA LEU A 325 -5.89 -61.74 33.74
C LEU A 325 -6.89 -62.40 34.71
N GLY A 326 -8.00 -62.93 34.19
CA GLY A 326 -9.11 -63.50 34.96
C GLY A 326 -10.38 -62.65 34.95
N GLU A 327 -11.52 -63.24 35.33
CA GLU A 327 -12.79 -62.50 35.42
C GLU A 327 -12.80 -61.56 36.62
N LEU A 328 -13.10 -60.28 36.36
CA LEU A 328 -13.23 -59.26 37.40
C LEU A 328 -14.64 -59.29 38.01
N PRO A 329 -14.78 -59.08 39.34
CA PRO A 329 -16.09 -58.81 39.93
C PRO A 329 -16.76 -57.61 39.25
N PRO A 330 -18.11 -57.58 39.12
CA PRO A 330 -18.82 -56.53 38.37
C PRO A 330 -18.44 -55.10 38.77
N GLN A 331 -18.30 -54.83 40.08
CA GLN A 331 -17.88 -53.51 40.59
C GLN A 331 -16.45 -53.12 40.17
N ALA A 332 -15.53 -54.09 40.11
CA ALA A 332 -14.16 -53.85 39.66
C ALA A 332 -14.09 -53.63 38.15
N GLN A 333 -14.92 -54.35 37.38
CA GLN A 333 -15.04 -54.16 35.94
C GLN A 333 -15.55 -52.75 35.59
N ASP A 334 -16.51 -52.23 36.35
CA ASP A 334 -17.00 -50.85 36.18
C ASP A 334 -15.91 -49.81 36.50
N MET A 335 -15.11 -50.00 37.56
CA MET A 335 -13.98 -49.11 37.86
C MET A 335 -12.90 -49.13 36.77
N VAL A 336 -12.57 -50.31 36.24
CA VAL A 336 -11.60 -50.46 35.13
C VAL A 336 -12.11 -49.75 33.88
N ARG A 337 -13.40 -49.90 33.56
CA ARG A 337 -14.05 -49.20 32.44
C ARG A 337 -13.95 -47.68 32.60
N ILE A 338 -14.30 -47.15 33.77
CA ILE A 338 -14.19 -45.70 34.08
C ILE A 338 -12.74 -45.22 33.93
N ALA A 339 -11.77 -45.95 34.46
CA ALA A 339 -10.36 -45.60 34.35
C ALA A 339 -9.92 -45.56 32.89
N ARG A 340 -10.31 -46.56 32.07
CA ARG A 340 -9.95 -46.61 30.65
C ARG A 340 -10.54 -45.43 29.88
N THR A 341 -11.82 -45.13 30.08
CA THR A 341 -12.49 -43.99 29.45
C THR A 341 -11.80 -42.67 29.79
N ASN A 342 -11.34 -42.50 31.05
CA ASN A 342 -10.59 -41.31 31.45
C ASN A 342 -9.20 -41.25 30.80
N THR A 343 -8.47 -42.36 30.72
CA THR A 343 -7.17 -42.43 30.03
C THR A 343 -7.31 -42.11 28.53
N GLU A 344 -8.31 -42.67 27.86
CA GLU A 344 -8.60 -42.36 26.45
C GLU A 344 -8.97 -40.90 26.24
N ARG A 345 -9.70 -40.29 27.18
CA ARG A 345 -9.99 -38.85 27.17
C ARG A 345 -8.73 -38.00 27.33
N LEU A 346 -7.80 -38.39 28.20
CA LEU A 346 -6.52 -37.69 28.38
C LEU A 346 -5.63 -37.78 27.15
N ILE A 347 -5.54 -38.95 26.51
CA ILE A 347 -4.78 -39.12 25.27
C ILE A 347 -5.35 -38.21 24.16
N ARG A 348 -6.69 -38.16 24.02
CA ARG A 348 -7.34 -37.24 23.08
C ARG A 348 -7.02 -35.78 23.39
N LEU A 349 -7.12 -35.37 24.65
CA LEU A 349 -6.78 -34.00 25.08
C LEU A 349 -5.35 -33.59 24.71
N ILE A 350 -4.38 -34.46 24.94
CA ILE A 350 -2.98 -34.19 24.62
C ILE A 350 -2.78 -34.06 23.10
N ASN A 351 -3.40 -34.94 22.32
CA ASN A 351 -3.34 -34.86 20.86
C ASN A 351 -4.03 -33.58 20.34
N ASP A 352 -5.17 -33.21 20.89
CA ASP A 352 -5.90 -31.98 20.57
C ASP A 352 -5.04 -30.73 20.83
N ILE A 353 -4.31 -30.68 21.95
CA ILE A 353 -3.39 -29.59 22.28
C ILE A 353 -2.22 -29.52 21.29
N LEU A 354 -1.65 -30.67 20.94
CA LEU A 354 -0.56 -30.74 19.95
C LEU A 354 -1.00 -30.31 18.56
N ASP A 355 -2.16 -30.78 18.11
CA ASP A 355 -2.73 -30.41 16.82
C ASP A 355 -2.98 -28.90 16.77
N LEU A 356 -3.50 -28.31 17.86
CA LEU A 356 -3.68 -26.86 17.96
C LEU A 356 -2.36 -26.09 17.87
N GLU A 357 -1.31 -26.52 18.57
CA GLU A 357 0.00 -25.86 18.47
C GLU A 357 0.48 -25.90 17.02
N LYS A 358 0.51 -27.09 16.42
CA LYS A 358 1.02 -27.27 15.05
C LYS A 358 0.26 -26.42 14.04
N MET A 359 -1.05 -26.23 14.25
CA MET A 359 -1.86 -25.33 13.43
C MET A 359 -1.48 -23.86 13.64
N GLU A 360 -1.26 -23.41 14.88
CA GLU A 360 -0.87 -22.03 15.17
C GLU A 360 0.54 -21.69 14.67
N SER A 361 1.46 -22.66 14.74
CA SER A 361 2.84 -22.52 14.24
C SER A 361 2.96 -22.72 12.73
N GLY A 362 1.87 -23.06 12.03
CA GLY A 362 1.86 -23.33 10.58
C GLY A 362 2.62 -24.60 10.17
N LYS A 363 2.94 -25.47 11.14
CA LYS A 363 3.72 -26.72 10.95
C LYS A 363 2.83 -27.95 10.76
N LEU A 364 1.51 -27.79 10.66
CA LEU A 364 0.60 -28.91 10.38
C LEU A 364 0.59 -29.16 8.87
N ASP A 365 1.22 -30.25 8.43
CA ASP A 365 1.16 -30.69 7.04
C ASP A 365 -0.25 -31.22 6.71
N PHE A 366 -0.84 -30.69 5.64
CA PHE A 366 -2.12 -31.16 5.10
C PHE A 366 -1.88 -31.93 3.80
N GLN A 367 -2.46 -33.11 3.69
CA GLN A 367 -2.46 -33.92 2.47
C GLN A 367 -3.77 -33.67 1.72
N LEU A 368 -3.84 -32.51 1.05
CA LEU A 368 -5.03 -32.08 0.34
C LEU A 368 -5.22 -32.88 -0.96
N GLU A 369 -6.27 -33.70 -0.99
CA GLU A 369 -6.62 -34.54 -2.14
C GLU A 369 -8.09 -34.36 -2.55
N PRO A 370 -8.42 -34.54 -3.84
CA PRO A 370 -9.79 -34.44 -4.31
C PRO A 370 -10.61 -35.68 -3.94
N LEU A 371 -11.19 -35.67 -2.74
CA LEU A 371 -11.93 -36.80 -2.18
C LEU A 371 -13.44 -36.61 -2.32
N GLU A 372 -14.15 -37.72 -2.54
CA GLU A 372 -15.62 -37.73 -2.57
C GLU A 372 -16.17 -37.62 -1.14
N LEU A 373 -16.88 -36.52 -0.86
CA LEU A 373 -17.38 -36.24 0.49
C LEU A 373 -18.42 -37.29 0.93
N GLY A 374 -19.23 -37.81 0.01
CA GLY A 374 -20.21 -38.86 0.32
C GLY A 374 -19.58 -40.09 0.95
N THR A 375 -18.40 -40.50 0.47
CA THR A 375 -17.63 -41.63 1.01
C THR A 375 -17.11 -41.33 2.42
N LEU A 376 -16.54 -40.14 2.64
CA LEU A 376 -16.06 -39.73 3.96
C LEU A 376 -17.20 -39.62 4.98
N LEU A 377 -18.37 -39.13 4.56
CA LEU A 377 -19.57 -39.06 5.40
C LEU A 377 -20.05 -40.47 5.78
N ALA A 378 -20.11 -41.40 4.83
CA ALA A 378 -20.49 -42.79 5.10
C ALA A 378 -19.52 -43.47 6.08
N GLN A 379 -18.21 -43.28 5.90
CA GLN A 379 -17.18 -43.77 6.82
C GLN A 379 -17.34 -43.17 8.23
N ALA A 380 -17.65 -41.88 8.32
CA ALA A 380 -17.89 -41.23 9.61
C ALA A 380 -19.14 -41.81 10.30
N VAL A 381 -20.22 -42.09 9.57
CA VAL A 381 -21.42 -42.73 10.13
C VAL A 381 -21.08 -44.14 10.65
N GLU A 382 -20.40 -44.95 9.85
CA GLU A 382 -19.99 -46.31 10.22
C GLU A 382 -19.14 -46.31 11.50
N ALA A 383 -18.13 -45.45 11.55
CA ALA A 383 -17.24 -45.30 12.71
C ALA A 383 -17.97 -44.87 14.00
N HIS A 384 -19.15 -44.24 13.89
CA HIS A 384 -19.92 -43.76 15.04
C HIS A 384 -21.15 -44.63 15.37
N GLN A 385 -21.39 -45.74 14.67
CA GLN A 385 -22.54 -46.62 14.95
C GLN A 385 -22.52 -47.16 16.38
N GLY A 386 -21.35 -47.60 16.87
CA GLY A 386 -21.22 -48.10 18.25
C GLY A 386 -21.52 -47.01 19.29
N TYR A 387 -21.00 -45.79 19.09
CA TYR A 387 -21.26 -44.67 19.99
C TYR A 387 -22.71 -44.20 19.95
N ALA A 388 -23.35 -44.25 18.78
CA ALA A 388 -24.77 -43.96 18.63
C ALA A 388 -25.64 -44.98 19.40
N GLN A 389 -25.29 -46.27 19.35
CA GLN A 389 -25.95 -47.31 20.16
C GLN A 389 -25.78 -47.08 21.66
N GLU A 390 -24.58 -46.69 22.12
CA GLU A 390 -24.32 -46.35 23.52
C GLU A 390 -25.17 -45.15 23.99
N CYS A 391 -25.39 -44.17 23.12
CA CYS A 391 -26.20 -42.99 23.40
C CYS A 391 -27.71 -43.23 23.22
N ASP A 392 -28.12 -44.41 22.73
CA ASP A 392 -29.48 -44.71 22.28
C ASP A 392 -29.99 -43.67 21.25
N ALA A 393 -29.19 -43.41 20.21
CA ALA A 393 -29.51 -42.47 19.13
C ALA A 393 -29.23 -43.11 17.77
N ARG A 394 -29.77 -42.53 16.69
CA ARG A 394 -29.56 -43.01 15.32
C ARG A 394 -28.96 -41.92 14.45
N VAL A 395 -28.03 -42.30 13.57
CA VAL A 395 -27.47 -41.38 12.58
C VAL A 395 -28.10 -41.68 11.21
N GLU A 396 -28.80 -40.70 10.65
CA GLU A 396 -29.36 -40.75 9.30
C GLU A 396 -28.44 -40.01 8.33
N LEU A 397 -28.01 -40.69 7.25
CA LEU A 397 -27.20 -40.10 6.20
C LEU A 397 -28.09 -39.67 5.03
N ALA A 398 -28.04 -38.38 4.68
CA ALA A 398 -28.77 -37.80 3.55
C ALA A 398 -27.78 -37.24 2.51
N LEU A 399 -27.62 -37.92 1.38
CA LEU A 399 -26.73 -37.50 0.29
C LEU A 399 -27.55 -36.90 -0.86
N GLU A 400 -27.63 -35.57 -0.91
CA GLU A 400 -28.31 -34.84 -1.99
C GLU A 400 -27.36 -34.44 -3.12
N ALA A 401 -26.04 -34.59 -2.90
CA ALA A 401 -24.99 -34.35 -3.89
C ALA A 401 -24.02 -35.56 -4.01
N PRO A 402 -24.49 -36.72 -4.51
CA PRO A 402 -23.63 -37.90 -4.71
C PRO A 402 -22.50 -37.61 -5.71
N GLY A 403 -21.32 -38.22 -5.52
CA GLY A 403 -20.16 -38.00 -6.38
C GLY A 403 -19.46 -36.64 -6.20
N ALA A 404 -19.97 -35.77 -5.33
CA ALA A 404 -19.38 -34.46 -5.12
C ALA A 404 -18.03 -34.57 -4.39
N ARG A 405 -17.01 -33.92 -4.97
CA ARG A 405 -15.64 -33.94 -4.46
C ARG A 405 -15.26 -32.59 -3.87
N ALA A 406 -14.37 -32.60 -2.88
CA ALA A 406 -13.72 -31.40 -2.37
C ALA A 406 -12.22 -31.68 -2.18
N LEU A 407 -11.41 -30.63 -2.24
CA LEU A 407 -9.98 -30.73 -1.96
C LEU A 407 -9.80 -30.70 -0.42
N VAL A 408 -9.65 -31.88 0.18
CA VAL A 408 -9.59 -32.06 1.64
C VAL A 408 -8.52 -33.06 2.02
N ASP A 409 -8.05 -32.98 3.26
CA ASP A 409 -7.27 -34.04 3.89
C ASP A 409 -8.25 -35.04 4.52
N GLY A 410 -8.24 -36.28 4.05
CA GLY A 410 -9.22 -37.30 4.43
C GLY A 410 -9.27 -37.57 5.93
N ASP A 411 -8.11 -37.76 6.56
CA ASP A 411 -8.00 -38.05 7.99
C ASP A 411 -8.46 -36.86 8.84
N ARG A 412 -8.04 -35.64 8.45
CA ARG A 412 -8.44 -34.40 9.14
C ARG A 412 -9.91 -34.08 8.94
N PHE A 413 -10.48 -34.39 7.78
CA PHE A 413 -11.91 -34.21 7.53
C PHE A 413 -12.75 -35.25 8.29
N LEU A 414 -12.30 -36.49 8.41
CA LEU A 414 -12.92 -37.48 9.31
C LEU A 414 -12.86 -37.03 10.77
N GLN A 415 -11.77 -36.39 11.21
CA GLN A 415 -11.67 -35.78 12.54
C GLN A 415 -12.70 -34.65 12.75
N VAL A 416 -12.93 -33.81 11.74
CA VAL A 416 -14.00 -32.79 11.73
C VAL A 416 -15.38 -33.45 11.93
N LEU A 417 -15.70 -34.47 11.12
CA LEU A 417 -16.98 -35.17 11.19
C LEU A 417 -17.16 -35.89 12.53
N ALA A 418 -16.11 -36.53 13.05
CA ALA A 418 -16.15 -37.23 14.32
C ALA A 418 -16.47 -36.28 15.49
N ASN A 419 -15.86 -35.09 15.50
CA ASN A 419 -16.14 -34.11 16.54
C ASN A 419 -17.57 -33.54 16.44
N LEU A 420 -18.08 -33.28 15.22
CA LEU A 420 -19.45 -32.79 15.05
C LEU A 420 -20.49 -33.87 15.39
N LEU A 421 -20.33 -35.11 14.91
CA LEU A 421 -21.23 -36.23 15.17
C LEU A 421 -21.24 -36.62 16.65
N SER A 422 -20.08 -36.71 17.29
CA SER A 422 -20.02 -37.04 18.72
C SER A 422 -20.70 -35.98 19.59
N ASN A 423 -20.59 -34.69 19.24
CA ASN A 423 -21.34 -33.64 19.91
C ASN A 423 -22.86 -33.80 19.68
N ALA A 424 -23.29 -33.97 18.44
CA ALA A 424 -24.70 -34.16 18.09
C ALA A 424 -25.34 -35.36 18.83
N LEU A 425 -24.67 -36.52 18.83
CA LEU A 425 -25.13 -37.73 19.51
C LEU A 425 -25.21 -37.56 21.03
N LYS A 426 -24.17 -36.95 21.61
CA LYS A 426 -24.08 -36.74 23.07
C LYS A 426 -25.16 -35.79 23.61
N PHE A 427 -25.54 -34.78 22.83
CA PHE A 427 -26.50 -33.76 23.24
C PHE A 427 -27.94 -34.08 22.82
N SER A 428 -28.15 -35.01 21.90
CA SER A 428 -29.49 -35.49 21.53
C SER A 428 -30.15 -36.29 22.67
N PRO A 429 -31.49 -36.22 22.81
CA PRO A 429 -32.27 -37.14 23.64
C PRO A 429 -32.16 -38.59 23.17
N ARG A 430 -32.48 -39.54 24.06
CA ARG A 430 -32.57 -40.96 23.70
C ARG A 430 -33.72 -41.21 22.71
N GLY A 431 -33.51 -42.08 21.75
CA GLY A 431 -34.40 -42.43 20.65
C GLY A 431 -34.38 -41.46 19.47
N GLU A 432 -33.73 -40.28 19.61
CA GLU A 432 -33.73 -39.25 18.58
C GLU A 432 -32.76 -39.53 17.43
N ARG A 433 -33.04 -38.88 16.30
CA ARG A 433 -32.19 -38.95 15.10
C ARG A 433 -31.26 -37.75 15.01
N VAL A 434 -30.01 -38.04 14.63
CA VAL A 434 -29.01 -37.08 14.19
C VAL A 434 -28.89 -37.20 12.67
N THR A 435 -29.03 -36.10 11.95
CA THR A 435 -28.96 -36.12 10.48
C THR A 435 -27.62 -35.58 10.00
N LEU A 436 -26.89 -36.38 9.23
CA LEU A 436 -25.69 -35.96 8.50
C LEU A 436 -26.08 -35.75 7.03
N ARG A 437 -26.04 -34.51 6.56
CA ARG A 437 -26.47 -34.15 5.20
C ARG A 437 -25.33 -33.61 4.36
N LEU A 438 -25.28 -33.98 3.08
CA LEU A 438 -24.46 -33.36 2.05
C LEU A 438 -25.36 -32.75 0.98
N GLU A 439 -25.29 -31.44 0.78
CA GLU A 439 -26.04 -30.68 -0.22
C GLU A 439 -25.14 -29.75 -1.04
N ARG A 440 -25.54 -29.41 -2.27
CA ARG A 440 -24.90 -28.36 -3.08
C ARG A 440 -25.63 -27.05 -2.85
N VAL A 441 -24.88 -26.01 -2.50
CA VAL A 441 -25.41 -24.65 -2.28
C VAL A 441 -24.63 -23.69 -3.16
N GLY A 442 -25.20 -23.35 -4.32
CA GLY A 442 -24.49 -22.58 -5.34
C GLY A 442 -23.28 -23.35 -5.88
N SER A 443 -22.08 -22.79 -5.74
CA SER A 443 -20.80 -23.40 -6.14
C SER A 443 -20.06 -24.11 -5.00
N ARG A 444 -20.70 -24.31 -3.85
CA ARG A 444 -20.11 -24.92 -2.66
C ARG A 444 -20.85 -26.19 -2.25
N LEU A 445 -20.12 -27.08 -1.60
CA LEU A 445 -20.67 -28.25 -0.92
C LEU A 445 -20.89 -27.90 0.55
N ARG A 446 -22.10 -28.15 1.06
CA ARG A 446 -22.42 -27.99 2.47
C ARG A 446 -22.61 -29.36 3.11
N VAL A 447 -21.82 -29.63 4.13
CA VAL A 447 -21.99 -30.76 5.04
C VAL A 447 -22.64 -30.25 6.32
N SER A 448 -23.82 -30.76 6.66
CA SER A 448 -24.55 -30.35 7.86
C SER A 448 -24.71 -31.51 8.84
N VAL A 449 -24.51 -31.25 10.13
CA VAL A 449 -24.81 -32.18 11.23
C VAL A 449 -25.90 -31.56 12.08
N GLU A 450 -27.09 -32.16 12.04
CA GLU A 450 -28.30 -31.69 12.72
C GLU A 450 -28.67 -32.62 13.89
N ASP A 451 -28.82 -32.03 15.07
CA ASP A 451 -29.26 -32.69 16.31
C ASP A 451 -30.54 -32.06 16.86
N HIS A 452 -31.29 -32.84 17.64
CA HIS A 452 -32.52 -32.43 18.32
C HIS A 452 -32.29 -32.25 19.83
N GLY A 453 -31.10 -31.80 20.21
CA GLY A 453 -30.68 -31.56 21.58
C GLY A 453 -31.27 -30.28 22.20
N PRO A 454 -30.76 -29.85 23.37
CA PRO A 454 -31.24 -28.66 24.07
C PRO A 454 -30.91 -27.34 23.35
N GLY A 455 -30.19 -27.38 22.22
CA GLY A 455 -29.69 -26.18 21.55
C GLY A 455 -28.59 -25.46 22.34
N ILE A 456 -28.12 -24.35 21.78
CA ILE A 456 -27.04 -23.52 22.34
C ILE A 456 -27.66 -22.25 22.95
N PRO A 457 -27.48 -22.00 24.26
CA PRO A 457 -27.93 -20.78 24.92
C PRO A 457 -27.36 -19.53 24.25
N GLU A 458 -28.17 -18.48 24.13
CA GLU A 458 -27.76 -17.22 23.45
C GLU A 458 -26.46 -16.64 24.06
N SER A 459 -26.32 -16.71 25.38
CA SER A 459 -25.14 -16.25 26.12
C SER A 459 -23.84 -16.99 25.76
N PHE A 460 -23.93 -18.20 25.20
CA PHE A 460 -22.78 -19.04 24.88
C PHE A 460 -22.43 -19.04 23.39
N ARG A 461 -23.33 -18.56 22.50
CA ARG A 461 -23.15 -18.60 21.04
C ARG A 461 -21.89 -17.90 20.54
N ALA A 462 -21.56 -16.74 21.11
CA ALA A 462 -20.36 -15.99 20.72
C ALA A 462 -19.05 -16.73 21.06
N ARG A 463 -19.10 -17.59 22.08
CA ARG A 463 -17.92 -18.23 22.68
C ARG A 463 -17.75 -19.70 22.29
N ILE A 464 -18.68 -20.27 21.53
CA ILE A 464 -18.72 -21.71 21.25
C ILE A 464 -17.48 -22.24 20.51
N PHE A 465 -16.81 -21.38 19.73
CA PHE A 465 -15.57 -21.70 19.02
C PHE A 465 -14.31 -21.26 19.79
N GLU A 466 -14.43 -20.64 20.96
CA GLU A 466 -13.28 -20.29 21.81
C GLU A 466 -12.66 -21.55 22.41
N LYS A 467 -11.34 -21.53 22.60
CA LYS A 467 -10.59 -22.64 23.21
C LYS A 467 -11.03 -22.83 24.66
N PHE A 468 -11.24 -24.09 25.05
CA PHE A 468 -11.68 -24.50 26.40
C PHE A 468 -13.07 -23.99 26.80
N ALA A 469 -13.85 -23.43 25.88
CA ALA A 469 -15.19 -22.95 26.18
C ALA A 469 -16.16 -24.11 26.42
N GLN A 470 -16.94 -24.01 27.51
CA GLN A 470 -18.01 -24.94 27.86
C GLN A 470 -19.21 -24.15 28.37
N ALA A 471 -20.43 -24.61 28.07
CA ALA A 471 -21.65 -23.99 28.59
C ALA A 471 -21.80 -24.26 30.09
N ASP A 472 -22.09 -23.22 30.87
CA ASP A 472 -22.35 -23.31 32.31
C ASP A 472 -23.72 -23.93 32.56
N GLY A 473 -23.74 -25.21 32.95
CA GLY A 473 -24.95 -25.94 33.31
C GLY A 473 -24.62 -27.15 34.18
N SER A 474 -25.47 -27.46 35.16
CA SER A 474 -25.30 -28.61 36.06
C SER A 474 -25.19 -29.97 35.32
N ASP A 475 -25.63 -30.05 34.06
CA ASP A 475 -25.50 -31.22 33.19
C ASP A 475 -24.21 -31.28 32.36
N SER A 476 -23.49 -30.17 32.15
CA SER A 476 -22.26 -30.16 31.33
C SER A 476 -21.11 -30.91 32.00
N ARG A 477 -21.07 -30.91 33.35
CA ARG A 477 -20.17 -31.75 34.16
C ARG A 477 -20.48 -33.25 34.05
N ARG A 478 -21.72 -33.65 33.77
CA ARG A 478 -22.13 -35.05 33.60
C ARG A 478 -21.81 -35.60 32.22
N LYS A 479 -21.87 -34.78 31.16
CA LYS A 479 -21.69 -35.23 29.77
C LYS A 479 -20.27 -35.04 29.19
N GLY A 480 -19.35 -34.36 29.89
CA GLY A 480 -17.88 -34.40 29.66
C GLY A 480 -17.37 -33.95 28.27
N GLY A 481 -16.74 -32.77 28.18
CA GLY A 481 -16.06 -32.27 26.96
C GLY A 481 -14.69 -31.69 27.29
N THR A 482 -13.86 -31.45 26.27
CA THR A 482 -12.55 -30.78 26.41
C THR A 482 -12.65 -29.27 26.20
N GLY A 483 -13.69 -28.82 25.47
CA GLY A 483 -13.83 -27.44 25.00
C GLY A 483 -12.86 -27.10 23.86
N LEU A 484 -12.11 -28.08 23.32
CA LEU A 484 -11.16 -27.86 22.22
C LEU A 484 -11.73 -28.31 20.87
N GLY A 485 -12.60 -29.31 20.86
CA GLY A 485 -13.10 -29.94 19.63
C GLY A 485 -13.59 -28.94 18.59
N LEU A 486 -14.54 -28.06 18.92
CA LEU A 486 -15.10 -27.11 17.94
C LEU A 486 -14.09 -26.06 17.47
N SER A 487 -13.14 -25.66 18.32
CA SER A 487 -12.05 -24.75 17.93
C SER A 487 -11.10 -25.42 16.93
N ILE A 488 -10.78 -26.72 17.14
CA ILE A 488 -10.00 -27.55 16.22
C ILE A 488 -10.75 -27.76 14.92
N THR A 489 -12.04 -28.12 14.98
CA THR A 489 -12.88 -28.30 13.80
C THR A 489 -12.89 -27.05 12.94
N ARG A 490 -13.07 -25.86 13.55
CA ARG A 490 -13.03 -24.59 12.81
C ARG A 490 -11.68 -24.35 12.15
N ALA A 491 -10.57 -24.60 12.87
CA ALA A 491 -9.22 -24.43 12.34
C ALA A 491 -8.93 -25.38 11.16
N LEU A 492 -9.27 -26.67 11.30
CA LEU A 492 -9.11 -27.68 10.25
C LEU A 492 -9.93 -27.36 8.99
N VAL A 493 -11.18 -26.92 9.16
CA VAL A 493 -12.03 -26.51 8.03
C VAL A 493 -11.47 -25.27 7.34
N THR A 494 -11.00 -24.28 8.11
CA THR A 494 -10.46 -23.03 7.56
C THR A 494 -9.17 -23.26 6.76
N GLN A 495 -8.25 -24.10 7.27
CA GLN A 495 -7.02 -24.46 6.55
C GLN A 495 -7.28 -25.22 5.24
N GLN A 496 -8.41 -25.92 5.14
CA GLN A 496 -8.87 -26.60 3.93
C GLN A 496 -9.71 -25.69 3.01
N GLY A 497 -9.70 -24.36 3.24
CA GLY A 497 -10.40 -23.39 2.40
C GLY A 497 -11.91 -23.33 2.61
N GLY A 498 -12.43 -23.94 3.68
CA GLY A 498 -13.85 -23.96 4.02
C GLY A 498 -14.25 -22.99 5.12
N THR A 499 -15.53 -23.00 5.46
CA THR A 499 -16.10 -22.25 6.59
C THR A 499 -16.98 -23.13 7.46
N LEU A 500 -16.93 -22.96 8.78
CA LEU A 500 -17.80 -23.63 9.75
C LEU A 500 -18.73 -22.62 10.41
N ASP A 501 -20.04 -22.84 10.33
CA ASP A 501 -21.07 -22.08 11.01
C ASP A 501 -22.06 -22.99 11.76
N PHE A 502 -23.05 -22.39 12.42
CA PHE A 502 -24.14 -23.12 13.04
C PHE A 502 -25.45 -22.34 13.07
N VAL A 503 -26.56 -23.06 13.12
CA VAL A 503 -27.89 -22.54 13.44
C VAL A 503 -28.41 -23.33 14.64
N SER A 504 -28.85 -22.64 15.68
CA SER A 504 -29.32 -23.30 16.89
C SER A 504 -30.49 -22.55 17.51
N ARG A 505 -31.42 -23.30 18.08
CA ARG A 505 -32.52 -22.76 18.88
C ARG A 505 -32.62 -23.55 20.18
N GLU A 506 -32.60 -22.83 21.29
CA GLU A 506 -32.68 -23.42 22.63
C GLU A 506 -33.99 -24.20 22.79
N GLY A 507 -33.89 -25.42 23.30
CA GLY A 507 -34.97 -26.40 23.43
C GLY A 507 -35.40 -27.10 22.14
N VAL A 508 -34.76 -26.83 20.99
CA VAL A 508 -35.11 -27.45 19.69
C VAL A 508 -33.96 -28.28 19.14
N GLY A 509 -32.75 -27.74 19.08
CA GLY A 509 -31.62 -28.44 18.49
C GLY A 509 -30.56 -27.52 17.90
N THR A 510 -29.52 -28.11 17.32
CA THR A 510 -28.42 -27.42 16.65
C THR A 510 -28.10 -28.06 15.32
N THR A 511 -27.80 -27.23 14.32
CA THR A 511 -27.25 -27.64 13.03
C THR A 511 -25.90 -26.97 12.84
N PHE A 512 -24.81 -27.73 12.85
CA PHE A 512 -23.50 -27.24 12.41
C PHE A 512 -23.36 -27.42 10.90
N ARG A 513 -22.77 -26.45 10.19
CA ARG A 513 -22.59 -26.52 8.74
C ARG A 513 -21.15 -26.22 8.35
N VAL A 514 -20.56 -27.12 7.60
CA VAL A 514 -19.24 -26.98 6.98
C VAL A 514 -19.48 -26.71 5.50
N GLU A 515 -18.98 -25.58 4.99
CA GLU A 515 -19.01 -25.26 3.57
C GLU A 515 -17.61 -25.36 2.97
N LEU A 516 -17.49 -26.11 1.88
CA LEU A 516 -16.25 -26.31 1.13
C LEU A 516 -16.46 -25.94 -0.35
N PRO A 517 -15.43 -25.43 -1.04
CA PRO A 517 -15.46 -25.33 -2.50
C PRO A 517 -15.63 -26.72 -3.13
N GLU A 518 -16.55 -26.85 -4.09
CA GLU A 518 -16.64 -28.10 -4.85
C GLU A 518 -15.40 -28.24 -5.75
N TRP A 519 -14.69 -29.36 -5.61
CA TRP A 519 -13.61 -29.72 -6.50
C TRP A 519 -14.18 -30.35 -7.76
N HIS A 520 -13.85 -29.74 -8.89
CA HIS A 520 -14.05 -30.34 -10.19
C HIS A 520 -12.70 -30.80 -10.70
N ALA A 521 -12.64 -32.03 -11.22
CA ALA A 521 -11.46 -32.48 -11.93
C ALA A 521 -11.12 -31.45 -13.02
N PRO A 522 -9.85 -31.05 -13.15
CA PRO A 522 -9.40 -30.49 -14.41
C PRO A 522 -9.82 -31.51 -15.47
N ALA A 523 -10.58 -31.08 -16.48
CA ALA A 523 -11.10 -32.00 -17.49
C ALA A 523 -9.94 -32.83 -18.06
N ASP A 524 -9.90 -34.14 -17.74
CA ASP A 524 -8.90 -35.04 -18.29
C ASP A 524 -9.23 -35.22 -19.78
N PRO A 525 -8.31 -34.89 -20.71
CA PRO A 525 -8.54 -34.93 -22.15
C PRO A 525 -8.73 -36.36 -22.74
N ARG A 526 -8.88 -37.41 -21.92
CA ARG A 526 -8.70 -38.80 -22.36
C ARG A 526 -9.79 -39.84 -22.07
N ASP A 527 -11.02 -39.47 -21.64
CA ASP A 527 -12.15 -40.43 -21.70
C ASP A 527 -13.42 -39.84 -22.36
N PRO A 528 -14.04 -40.53 -23.36
CA PRO A 528 -15.11 -39.99 -24.20
C PRO A 528 -16.52 -40.42 -23.72
N PRO A 529 -17.59 -39.67 -24.05
CA PRO A 529 -18.39 -40.09 -25.21
C PRO A 529 -19.10 -38.93 -25.96
N VAL A 530 -18.85 -38.79 -27.26
CA VAL A 530 -19.82 -38.88 -28.39
C VAL A 530 -18.95 -39.02 -29.66
N PRO A 531 -19.26 -39.90 -30.62
CA PRO A 531 -18.48 -40.04 -31.85
C PRO A 531 -18.36 -38.72 -32.63
N LEU A 532 -17.12 -38.23 -32.74
CA LEU A 532 -16.69 -37.16 -33.66
C LEU A 532 -16.76 -37.65 -35.12
N ARG A 533 -17.97 -37.90 -35.62
CA ARG A 533 -18.22 -38.04 -37.06
C ARG A 533 -19.07 -36.93 -37.67
N GLU A 534 -19.43 -35.90 -36.90
CA GLU A 534 -20.21 -34.76 -37.42
C GLU A 534 -19.59 -33.36 -37.20
N MET A 535 -18.36 -33.24 -36.69
CA MET A 535 -17.73 -31.93 -36.43
C MET A 535 -16.55 -31.55 -37.34
N THR A 536 -16.32 -32.29 -38.43
CA THR A 536 -15.44 -31.83 -39.54
C THR A 536 -16.14 -30.86 -40.50
N ALA A 537 -17.36 -30.41 -40.18
CA ALA A 537 -18.15 -29.60 -41.09
C ALA A 537 -18.42 -28.15 -40.63
N VAL A 538 -17.63 -27.55 -39.73
CA VAL A 538 -17.67 -26.07 -39.55
C VAL A 538 -16.31 -25.53 -39.06
N ALA A 539 -15.30 -25.55 -39.94
CA ALA A 539 -14.23 -24.53 -40.01
C ALA A 539 -13.22 -24.91 -41.11
N SER A 540 -13.72 -25.20 -42.30
CA SER A 540 -12.97 -24.98 -43.54
C SER A 540 -13.70 -23.88 -44.30
N GLY A 541 -13.67 -22.69 -43.73
CA GLY A 541 -14.00 -21.42 -44.40
C GLY A 541 -12.68 -20.66 -44.62
N PRO A 542 -12.45 -20.06 -45.79
CA PRO A 542 -11.13 -19.58 -46.18
C PRO A 542 -10.85 -18.17 -45.61
N GLY A 543 -9.79 -18.05 -44.80
CA GLY A 543 -9.08 -16.79 -44.58
C GLY A 543 -9.18 -16.14 -43.20
N SER A 544 -8.38 -16.60 -42.22
CA SER A 544 -7.60 -15.72 -41.32
C SER A 544 -6.62 -16.58 -40.51
N GLY A 545 -5.35 -16.16 -40.38
CA GLY A 545 -4.28 -16.92 -39.72
C GLY A 545 -4.48 -17.17 -38.21
N ARG A 546 -3.48 -17.79 -37.57
CA ARG A 546 -3.46 -18.01 -36.11
C ARG A 546 -3.62 -16.66 -35.38
N PRO A 547 -4.36 -16.60 -34.25
CA PRO A 547 -4.52 -15.35 -33.52
C PRO A 547 -3.16 -14.84 -33.05
N ARG A 548 -2.90 -13.55 -33.22
CA ARG A 548 -1.65 -12.93 -32.77
C ARG A 548 -1.81 -12.50 -31.32
N LEU A 549 -0.86 -12.82 -30.43
CA LEU A 549 -0.91 -12.46 -29.01
C LEU A 549 0.28 -11.61 -28.62
N LEU A 550 0.08 -10.55 -27.85
CA LEU A 550 1.18 -9.74 -27.31
C LEU A 550 1.76 -10.41 -26.06
N HIS A 551 3.07 -10.60 -26.03
CA HIS A 551 3.80 -11.09 -24.86
C HIS A 551 4.80 -10.03 -24.38
N VAL A 552 4.50 -9.42 -23.23
CA VAL A 552 5.33 -8.42 -22.57
C VAL A 552 6.19 -9.08 -21.51
N GLU A 553 7.45 -9.27 -21.84
CA GLU A 553 8.41 -10.00 -21.02
C GLU A 553 9.80 -9.47 -21.40
N ALA A 554 10.67 -9.21 -20.44
CA ALA A 554 11.99 -8.66 -20.70
C ALA A 554 13.06 -9.75 -20.89
N ASP A 555 12.89 -10.90 -20.25
CA ASP A 555 13.77 -12.06 -20.39
C ASP A 555 13.56 -12.78 -21.73
N GLU A 556 14.63 -12.90 -22.52
CA GLU A 556 14.56 -13.50 -23.85
C GLU A 556 14.27 -14.99 -23.83
N ASP A 557 14.79 -15.72 -22.85
CA ASP A 557 14.59 -17.15 -22.72
C ASP A 557 13.13 -17.45 -22.33
N ASN A 558 12.56 -16.67 -21.41
CA ASN A 558 11.13 -16.75 -21.06
C ASN A 558 10.23 -16.44 -22.26
N ARG A 559 10.56 -15.40 -23.06
CA ARG A 559 9.81 -15.11 -24.30
C ARG A 559 9.83 -16.28 -25.26
N ARG A 560 10.98 -16.92 -25.45
CA ARG A 560 11.15 -18.08 -26.34
C ARG A 560 10.38 -19.29 -25.84
N VAL A 561 10.45 -19.59 -24.55
CA VAL A 561 9.71 -20.70 -23.94
C VAL A 561 8.20 -20.51 -24.11
N VAL A 562 7.66 -19.33 -23.81
CA VAL A 562 6.22 -19.07 -23.96
C VAL A 562 5.79 -19.13 -25.44
N ALA A 563 6.61 -18.60 -26.35
CA ALA A 563 6.34 -18.69 -27.78
C ALA A 563 6.36 -20.13 -28.30
N ASP A 564 7.25 -20.98 -27.78
CA ASP A 564 7.30 -22.39 -28.13
C ASP A 564 6.11 -23.17 -27.57
N VAL A 565 5.70 -22.89 -26.32
CA VAL A 565 4.53 -23.51 -25.68
C VAL A 565 3.23 -23.17 -26.41
N LEU A 566 3.12 -21.96 -26.96
CA LEU A 566 1.92 -21.45 -27.63
C LEU A 566 1.99 -21.50 -29.15
N ARG A 567 3.05 -22.04 -29.75
CA ARG A 567 3.33 -22.01 -31.20
C ARG A 567 2.15 -22.49 -32.05
N ASP A 568 1.45 -23.53 -31.61
CA ASP A 568 0.31 -24.11 -32.34
C ASP A 568 -1.05 -23.46 -32.04
N VAL A 569 -1.07 -22.53 -31.09
CA VAL A 569 -2.28 -21.83 -30.61
C VAL A 569 -2.33 -20.41 -31.14
N ALA A 570 -1.20 -19.72 -31.18
CA ALA A 570 -1.12 -18.31 -31.51
C ALA A 570 0.26 -17.91 -32.06
N ASP A 571 0.28 -16.84 -32.85
CA ASP A 571 1.52 -16.19 -33.27
C ASP A 571 1.89 -15.13 -32.22
N MET A 572 3.02 -15.30 -31.53
CA MET A 572 3.42 -14.39 -30.45
C MET A 572 4.10 -13.13 -31.01
N VAL A 573 3.65 -11.97 -30.56
CA VAL A 573 4.29 -10.66 -30.79
C VAL A 573 5.05 -10.29 -29.51
N PRO A 574 6.39 -10.28 -29.53
CA PRO A 574 7.18 -9.99 -28.34
C PRO A 574 7.26 -8.47 -28.09
N ALA A 575 7.20 -8.07 -26.83
CA ALA A 575 7.55 -6.73 -26.37
C ALA A 575 8.44 -6.85 -25.12
N ARG A 576 9.54 -6.10 -25.09
CA ARG A 576 10.56 -6.18 -24.03
C ARG A 576 10.32 -5.20 -22.90
N ASN A 577 9.55 -4.15 -23.18
CA ASN A 577 9.34 -3.01 -22.31
C ASN A 577 7.96 -2.37 -22.58
N PRO A 578 7.47 -1.48 -21.69
CA PRO A 578 6.19 -0.82 -21.87
C PRO A 578 6.08 0.00 -23.18
N PRO A 579 7.10 0.79 -23.60
CA PRO A 579 7.03 1.51 -24.88
C PRO A 579 6.83 0.60 -26.11
N GLU A 580 7.48 -0.57 -26.15
CA GLU A 580 7.29 -1.57 -27.21
C GLU A 580 5.87 -2.17 -27.17
N ALA A 581 5.36 -2.46 -25.98
CA ALA A 581 4.00 -2.95 -25.79
C ALA A 581 2.96 -1.93 -26.28
N GLU A 582 3.12 -0.65 -25.91
CA GLU A 582 2.24 0.44 -26.36
C GLU A 582 2.34 0.68 -27.88
N SER A 583 3.53 0.57 -28.45
CA SER A 583 3.72 0.67 -29.90
C SER A 583 2.99 -0.46 -30.63
N ALA A 584 3.10 -1.69 -30.12
CA ALA A 584 2.39 -2.85 -30.66
C ALA A 584 0.86 -2.69 -30.56
N LEU A 585 0.34 -2.25 -29.41
CA LEU A 585 -1.10 -2.02 -29.20
C LEU A 585 -1.67 -0.89 -30.04
N ARG A 586 -0.86 0.10 -30.41
CA ARG A 586 -1.23 1.15 -31.37
C ARG A 586 -1.23 0.65 -32.81
N ALA A 587 -0.36 -0.31 -33.13
CA ALA A 587 -0.23 -0.85 -34.47
C ALA A 587 -1.33 -1.87 -34.80
N GLU A 588 -1.74 -2.69 -33.83
CA GLU A 588 -2.80 -3.69 -34.00
C GLU A 588 -3.51 -4.06 -32.70
N SER A 589 -4.73 -4.59 -32.81
CA SER A 589 -5.50 -5.08 -31.67
C SER A 589 -5.17 -6.55 -31.37
N PHE A 590 -4.94 -6.88 -30.09
CA PHE A 590 -4.69 -8.25 -29.65
C PHE A 590 -5.90 -8.83 -28.92
N PRO A 591 -6.29 -10.09 -29.17
CA PRO A 591 -7.37 -10.75 -28.45
C PRO A 591 -6.97 -11.18 -27.04
N LEU A 592 -5.67 -11.20 -26.71
CA LEU A 592 -5.12 -11.48 -25.38
C LEU A 592 -3.71 -10.89 -25.25
N VAL A 593 -3.37 -10.42 -24.06
CA VAL A 593 -2.01 -10.01 -23.69
C VAL A 593 -1.49 -10.90 -22.55
N ILE A 594 -0.27 -11.40 -22.69
CA ILE A 594 0.48 -12.05 -21.61
C ILE A 594 1.52 -11.06 -21.12
N ALA A 595 1.55 -10.75 -19.83
CA ALA A 595 2.44 -9.73 -19.29
C ALA A 595 3.14 -10.19 -18.02
N GLU A 596 4.42 -9.86 -17.90
CA GLU A 596 5.15 -9.89 -16.65
C GLU A 596 4.94 -8.57 -15.88
N ASN A 597 4.62 -8.68 -14.59
CA ASN A 597 4.35 -7.54 -13.72
C ASN A 597 5.62 -6.74 -13.35
N VAL A 598 6.76 -7.41 -13.21
CA VAL A 598 8.01 -6.81 -12.73
C VAL A 598 9.03 -6.79 -13.86
N LEU A 599 9.35 -5.60 -14.36
CA LEU A 599 10.39 -5.45 -15.38
C LEU A 599 11.78 -5.44 -14.74
N PRO A 600 12.86 -5.81 -15.47
CA PRO A 600 14.22 -5.92 -14.92
C PRO A 600 14.76 -4.63 -14.30
N GLU A 601 14.23 -3.48 -14.72
CA GLU A 601 14.61 -2.16 -14.20
C GLU A 601 13.89 -1.81 -12.87
N GLY A 602 13.14 -2.74 -12.28
CA GLY A 602 12.43 -2.54 -11.01
C GLY A 602 11.13 -1.74 -11.13
N GLY A 603 10.74 -1.35 -12.35
CA GLY A 603 9.45 -0.74 -12.65
C GLY A 603 8.32 -1.78 -12.74
N LEU A 604 7.13 -1.39 -12.26
CA LEU A 604 5.89 -2.13 -12.54
C LEU A 604 5.43 -1.77 -13.95
N LEU A 605 4.94 -2.77 -14.69
CA LEU A 605 4.27 -2.52 -15.95
C LEU A 605 2.99 -1.69 -15.69
N PRO A 606 2.80 -0.50 -16.29
CA PRO A 606 1.53 0.21 -16.16
C PRO A 606 0.44 -0.63 -16.83
N LEU A 607 -0.39 -1.29 -16.03
CA LEU A 607 -1.40 -2.25 -16.52
C LEU A 607 -2.71 -1.56 -16.97
N GLU A 608 -2.93 -0.31 -16.58
CA GLU A 608 -4.14 0.46 -16.93
C GLU A 608 -4.37 0.58 -18.46
N PRO A 609 -3.35 0.90 -19.29
CA PRO A 609 -3.51 0.94 -20.76
C PRO A 609 -3.75 -0.46 -21.37
N LEU A 610 -3.22 -1.51 -20.74
CA LEU A 610 -3.32 -2.89 -21.21
C LEU A 610 -4.70 -3.48 -20.91
N LEU A 611 -5.21 -3.25 -19.70
CA LEU A 611 -6.54 -3.68 -19.26
C LEU A 611 -7.66 -3.01 -20.05
N ALA A 612 -7.44 -1.79 -20.54
CA ALA A 612 -8.39 -1.08 -21.37
C ALA A 612 -8.52 -1.65 -22.80
N THR A 613 -7.52 -2.40 -23.28
CA THR A 613 -7.40 -2.81 -24.69
C THR A 613 -7.64 -4.30 -24.91
N ALA A 614 -7.28 -5.16 -23.96
CA ALA A 614 -7.44 -6.60 -24.10
C ALA A 614 -7.49 -7.31 -22.73
N PRO A 615 -8.01 -8.56 -22.66
CA PRO A 615 -7.85 -9.38 -21.48
C PRO A 615 -6.36 -9.66 -21.22
N VAL A 616 -5.93 -9.51 -19.96
CA VAL A 616 -4.52 -9.66 -19.56
C VAL A 616 -4.33 -10.92 -18.72
N VAL A 617 -3.33 -11.73 -19.05
CA VAL A 617 -2.81 -12.82 -18.21
C VAL A 617 -1.49 -12.35 -17.60
N LEU A 618 -1.43 -12.25 -16.28
CA LEU A 618 -0.17 -12.02 -15.59
C LEU A 618 0.59 -13.34 -15.47
N PHE A 619 1.77 -13.42 -16.06
CA PHE A 619 2.69 -14.54 -15.92
C PHE A 619 3.96 -14.04 -15.25
N SER A 620 4.01 -14.09 -13.92
CA SER A 620 5.00 -13.36 -13.11
C SER A 620 5.87 -14.30 -12.26
N VAL A 621 7.10 -13.89 -11.96
CA VAL A 621 8.00 -14.61 -11.03
C VAL A 621 7.46 -14.62 -9.58
N ARG A 622 6.71 -13.60 -9.17
CA ARG A 622 6.15 -13.44 -7.82
C ARG A 622 4.63 -13.42 -7.85
N GLU A 623 4.00 -13.69 -6.70
CA GLU A 623 2.56 -13.50 -6.54
C GLU A 623 2.19 -12.02 -6.78
N ALA A 624 1.09 -11.80 -7.50
CA ALA A 624 0.55 -10.48 -7.73
C ALA A 624 -0.18 -9.99 -6.46
N GLU A 625 -0.13 -8.67 -6.21
CA GLU A 625 -0.89 -8.09 -5.10
C GLU A 625 -2.41 -8.34 -5.27
N PRO A 626 -3.17 -8.52 -4.19
CA PRO A 626 -4.59 -8.91 -4.26
C PRO A 626 -5.49 -7.92 -5.02
N GLU A 627 -5.09 -6.66 -5.09
CA GLU A 627 -5.79 -5.61 -5.84
C GLU A 627 -5.54 -5.75 -7.35
N LEU A 628 -4.31 -6.09 -7.74
CA LEU A 628 -3.93 -6.30 -9.13
C LEU A 628 -4.49 -7.62 -9.69
N ALA A 629 -4.46 -8.68 -8.88
CA ALA A 629 -5.00 -9.98 -9.25
C ALA A 629 -6.50 -9.94 -9.59
N ARG A 630 -7.24 -8.98 -9.03
CA ARG A 630 -8.68 -8.77 -9.31
C ARG A 630 -8.96 -8.05 -10.62
N GLN A 631 -7.99 -7.33 -11.18
CA GLN A 631 -8.18 -6.52 -12.39
C GLN A 631 -7.86 -7.30 -13.68
N VAL A 632 -7.06 -8.36 -13.58
CA VAL A 632 -6.60 -9.16 -14.73
C VAL A 632 -7.45 -10.43 -14.93
N SER A 633 -7.36 -11.05 -16.11
CA SER A 633 -8.16 -12.23 -16.48
C SER A 633 -7.63 -13.54 -15.90
N ALA A 634 -6.32 -13.61 -15.61
CA ALA A 634 -5.69 -14.70 -14.87
C ALA A 634 -4.34 -14.25 -14.31
N VAL A 635 -3.92 -14.88 -13.22
CA VAL A 635 -2.57 -14.75 -12.65
C VAL A 635 -1.95 -16.14 -12.58
N LEU A 636 -0.74 -16.27 -13.11
CA LEU A 636 0.07 -17.48 -13.11
C LEU A 636 1.46 -17.13 -12.58
N VAL A 637 1.92 -17.87 -11.58
CA VAL A 637 3.26 -17.69 -11.02
C VAL A 637 4.22 -18.67 -11.71
N LYS A 638 5.25 -18.16 -12.38
CA LYS A 638 6.18 -18.96 -13.21
C LYS A 638 6.81 -20.16 -12.48
N SER A 639 7.06 -20.04 -11.18
CA SER A 639 7.67 -21.10 -10.37
C SER A 639 6.73 -22.24 -9.98
N ARG A 640 5.40 -22.05 -10.13
CA ARG A 640 4.37 -23.04 -9.78
C ARG A 640 3.53 -23.48 -10.97
N ALA A 641 3.39 -22.61 -11.97
CA ALA A 641 2.59 -22.87 -13.16
C ALA A 641 3.38 -23.72 -14.17
N THR A 642 2.73 -24.77 -14.66
CA THR A 642 3.23 -25.62 -15.75
C THR A 642 2.97 -24.99 -17.12
N ASN A 643 3.73 -25.40 -18.13
CA ASN A 643 3.52 -24.98 -19.52
C ASN A 643 2.11 -25.34 -20.04
N GLU A 644 1.56 -26.47 -19.57
CA GLU A 644 0.21 -26.92 -19.93
C GLU A 644 -0.87 -26.01 -19.34
N GLU A 645 -0.69 -25.55 -18.10
CA GLU A 645 -1.61 -24.60 -17.45
C GLU A 645 -1.62 -23.24 -18.16
N LEU A 646 -0.44 -22.71 -18.52
CA LEU A 646 -0.34 -21.47 -19.31
C LEU A 646 -1.10 -21.60 -20.63
N ARG A 647 -0.86 -22.70 -21.36
CA ARG A 647 -1.55 -22.98 -22.64
C ARG A 647 -3.06 -23.13 -22.49
N ALA A 648 -3.52 -23.82 -21.46
CA ALA A 648 -4.94 -24.02 -21.19
C ALA A 648 -5.67 -22.72 -20.86
N VAL A 649 -5.05 -21.85 -20.04
CA VAL A 649 -5.59 -20.53 -19.71
C VAL A 649 -5.71 -19.66 -20.95
N VAL A 650 -4.68 -19.62 -21.80
CA VAL A 650 -4.69 -18.86 -23.06
C VAL A 650 -5.79 -19.35 -24.01
N LEU A 651 -5.93 -20.67 -24.21
CA LEU A 651 -6.97 -21.24 -25.07
C LEU A 651 -8.38 -20.94 -24.56
N ARG A 652 -8.61 -21.01 -23.25
CA ARG A 652 -9.89 -20.68 -22.63
C ARG A 652 -10.28 -19.22 -22.87
N LEU A 653 -9.32 -18.31 -22.71
CA LEU A 653 -9.56 -16.87 -22.90
C LEU A 653 -9.73 -16.51 -24.38
N LEU A 654 -8.99 -17.15 -25.29
CA LEU A 654 -9.19 -16.99 -26.73
C LEU A 654 -10.59 -17.43 -27.19
N ARG A 655 -11.11 -18.54 -26.66
CA ARG A 655 -12.49 -19.00 -26.93
C ARG A 655 -13.53 -18.04 -26.35
N ALA A 656 -13.29 -17.48 -25.17
CA ALA A 656 -14.17 -16.49 -24.58
C ALA A 656 -14.17 -15.16 -25.35
N SER A 657 -13.02 -14.80 -25.96
CA SER A 657 -12.86 -13.60 -26.79
C SER A 657 -13.51 -13.75 -28.16
N SER A 658 -13.43 -14.94 -28.80
CA SER A 658 -14.08 -15.20 -30.08
C SER A 658 -15.62 -15.17 -30.00
N LEU A 659 -16.19 -15.55 -28.85
CA LEU A 659 -17.63 -15.48 -28.56
C LEU A 659 -18.16 -14.04 -28.35
N ARG A 660 -17.28 -13.03 -28.22
CA ARG A 660 -17.65 -11.62 -28.00
C ARG A 660 -17.56 -10.74 -29.25
N SER A 661 -17.34 -11.33 -30.43
CA SER A 661 -17.39 -10.57 -31.69
C SER A 661 -18.81 -10.05 -31.95
N PRO A 662 -19.01 -8.77 -32.29
CA PRO A 662 -20.34 -8.21 -32.52
C PRO A 662 -20.98 -8.87 -33.74
N SER A 663 -22.25 -9.29 -33.60
CA SER A 663 -23.06 -9.74 -34.72
C SER A 663 -23.12 -8.65 -35.81
N PRO A 664 -23.10 -9.00 -37.10
CA PRO A 664 -23.30 -8.01 -38.16
C PRO A 664 -24.73 -7.44 -38.05
N PRO A 665 -24.96 -6.18 -38.48
CA PRO A 665 -26.28 -5.58 -38.39
C PRO A 665 -27.28 -6.38 -39.26
N PRO A 666 -28.57 -6.43 -38.86
CA PRO A 666 -29.55 -7.16 -39.64
C PRO A 666 -29.65 -6.53 -41.03
N SER A 667 -29.55 -7.37 -42.05
CA SER A 667 -29.82 -7.03 -43.44
C SER A 667 -31.20 -6.36 -43.54
N GLY A 668 -31.21 -5.08 -43.90
CA GLY A 668 -32.44 -4.37 -44.21
C GLY A 668 -33.14 -5.05 -45.39
N ALA A 669 -34.43 -5.33 -45.21
CA ALA A 669 -35.32 -5.63 -46.32
C ALA A 669 -35.46 -4.39 -47.19
N SER A 670 -35.05 -4.50 -48.46
CA SER A 670 -35.57 -3.80 -49.64
C SER A 670 -35.12 -4.56 -50.86
#